data_AF-A0A949HGD4-F1
#
_entry.id   AF-A0A949HGD4-F1
#
_cell.length_a   1.000
_cell.length_b   1.000
_cell.length_c   1.000
_cell.angle_alpha   90.00
_cell.angle_beta   90.00
_cell.angle_gamma   90.00
#
_symmetry.space_group_name_H-M   'P 1'
#
loop_
_entity.id
_entity.type
_entity.pdbx_description
1 polymer ?
#
loop_
_entity_poly.entity_id
_entity_poly.type
_entity_poly.pdbx_seq_one_letter_code
_entity_poly.pdbx_strand_id
1 'polypeptide(L)'
;MSDSNLQKLTLLDLEAIEPATGRAIQQIASKIVAAKVLKTRLTKEVFAPLGELAEHYVYGCFTTLKRGATLRGCCGFLGRPTRLCDAILESAQKTAKEDPRMPAISTIELPYLTCDVTLLADPHAIDAQPAKRPEHIQVGKHGLRITTSLTSPYGQRAGLLLPNVPVQQGWDVQAYLAGVCRKAGLPQDAWQDNSVMLETFEGLEITGGIDAMELPDPMPIEGPPGDLDSLQKLKAATIQNMINLSHGATPNYYVLDAMDGTVHTIVLSAIDVESKVPMAHWIQTSFRPGIPLQSSVFELSRIAEQTLRKTRFDRAVDVDLALSAMYDPAHHGMVHASDWRSGKLDASLPDCDLAGVESNQRAIVALCGQRVAVAFAPDQSPHELLESAASMIRSRTEPITVMSLGCISTASSLLASNIPGIDSSDRPRNPALAGTFYPSDHEPLGQMLKGLDQKSSAQNIQGVKAIMTPHAGLRYSGQQAMDAWKSCSIPETVILIGPKHTQLGADWAVSPATSWTVPSGHGPEPTRFEIDTKLSQQIAQSVQGMELDAAAHFKEHGIEVQLPIVDWLCGSQRARPKLVCIAMGDATWEDIHSAANQLAEVLRPIIDKVLLAISSDMNHFANDQENRRLDRLALDALMTGDPEHLLDVCRSNSISMCGVVPAALVMQTLKVLGLKPQVEQISYDTSAAVTADPSRVVGYAAARWKC
;
A
#
# COMPACT_ATOMS: atom_id res chain seq x y z
N MET A 1 -15.24 52.02 39.58
CA MET A 1 -13.78 51.80 39.58
C MET A 1 -13.47 50.90 38.41
N SER A 2 -13.02 51.50 37.31
CA SER A 2 -12.49 50.82 36.13
C SER A 2 -11.17 50.18 36.49
N ASP A 3 -11.08 48.85 36.46
CA ASP A 3 -9.81 48.17 36.62
C ASP A 3 -8.98 48.37 35.34
N SER A 4 -7.95 49.20 35.44
CA SER A 4 -7.18 49.75 34.33
C SER A 4 -5.93 48.91 34.00
N ASN A 5 -6.05 47.58 33.93
CA ASN A 5 -4.92 46.69 33.66
C ASN A 5 -5.26 45.50 32.73
N LEU A 6 -6.14 45.70 31.74
CA LEU A 6 -6.06 44.90 30.52
C LEU A 6 -4.90 45.46 29.69
N GLN A 7 -3.69 44.94 29.89
CA GLN A 7 -2.59 45.14 28.95
C GLN A 7 -3.09 44.73 27.56
N LYS A 8 -3.25 45.69 26.64
CA LYS A 8 -3.45 45.38 25.22
C LYS A 8 -2.28 44.50 24.80
N LEU A 9 -2.57 43.28 24.37
CA LEU A 9 -1.56 42.40 23.80
C LEU A 9 -0.95 43.09 22.58
N THR A 10 0.37 43.22 22.55
CA THR A 10 1.07 43.73 21.36
C THR A 10 1.16 42.58 20.35
N LEU A 11 0.19 42.53 19.43
CA LEU A 11 0.20 41.56 18.34
C LEU A 11 1.35 41.86 17.39
N LEU A 12 1.99 40.80 16.89
CA LEU A 12 3.07 40.90 15.91
C LEU A 12 2.49 41.29 14.55
N ASP A 13 2.99 42.38 13.98
CA ASP A 13 2.71 42.77 12.61
C ASP A 13 3.62 41.96 11.67
N LEU A 14 3.04 41.03 10.91
CA LEU A 14 3.80 40.15 10.02
C LEU A 14 4.37 40.88 8.80
N GLU A 15 3.72 41.95 8.32
CA GLU A 15 4.20 42.73 7.17
C GLU A 15 5.44 43.58 7.53
N ALA A 16 5.59 43.91 8.82
CA ALA A 16 6.73 44.66 9.35
C ALA A 16 7.97 43.79 9.65
N ILE A 17 7.89 42.46 9.48
CA ILE A 17 9.03 41.56 9.75
C ILE A 17 10.05 41.68 8.60
N GLU A 18 11.16 42.36 8.89
CA GLU A 18 12.28 42.43 7.95
C GLU A 18 12.92 41.05 7.70
N PRO A 19 13.52 40.82 6.52
CA PRO A 19 14.16 39.54 6.19
C PRO A 19 15.24 39.09 7.19
N ALA A 20 15.95 40.03 7.84
CA ALA A 20 16.94 39.71 8.86
C ALA A 20 16.30 39.12 10.13
N THR A 21 15.20 39.72 10.59
CA THR A 21 14.39 39.23 11.70
C THR A 21 13.76 37.89 11.39
N GLY A 22 13.24 37.71 10.16
CA GLY A 22 12.74 36.42 9.69
C GLY A 22 13.81 35.33 9.79
N ARG A 23 15.02 35.58 9.26
CA ARG A 23 16.15 34.65 9.40
C ARG A 23 16.48 34.33 10.87
N ALA A 24 16.46 35.32 11.76
CA ALA A 24 16.69 35.08 13.18
C ALA A 24 15.63 34.14 13.80
N ILE A 25 14.35 34.33 13.47
CA ILE A 25 13.25 33.44 13.91
C ILE A 25 13.49 32.00 13.45
N GLN A 26 13.85 31.81 12.18
CA GLN A 26 14.13 30.49 11.62
C GLN A 26 15.36 29.83 12.24
N GLN A 27 16.44 30.59 12.46
CA GLN A 27 17.66 30.09 13.12
C GLN A 27 17.40 29.67 14.57
N ILE A 28 16.57 30.43 15.30
CA ILE A 28 16.15 30.09 16.66
C ILE A 28 15.36 28.77 16.67
N ALA A 29 14.40 28.61 15.76
CA ALA A 29 13.65 27.34 15.63
C ALA A 29 14.59 26.16 15.34
N SER A 30 15.55 26.35 14.43
CA SER A 30 16.56 25.35 14.08
C SER A 30 17.44 24.95 15.28
N LYS A 31 17.92 25.94 16.05
CA LYS A 31 18.67 25.71 17.31
C LYS A 31 17.84 24.94 18.33
N ILE A 32 16.55 25.25 18.44
CA ILE A 32 15.65 24.57 19.37
C ILE A 32 15.42 23.12 18.95
N VAL A 33 15.20 22.86 17.66
CA VAL A 33 15.10 21.51 17.10
C VAL A 33 16.40 20.73 17.37
N ALA A 34 17.55 21.28 16.96
CA ALA A 34 18.85 20.64 17.14
C ALA A 34 19.11 20.31 18.62
N ALA A 35 18.90 21.27 19.52
CA ALA A 35 19.11 21.05 20.94
C ALA A 35 18.15 20.01 21.55
N LYS A 36 16.87 20.01 21.13
CA LYS A 36 15.89 19.01 21.56
C LYS A 36 16.27 17.60 21.08
N VAL A 37 16.79 17.48 19.86
CA VAL A 37 17.24 16.20 19.28
C VAL A 37 18.52 15.71 19.93
N LEU A 38 19.51 16.59 20.09
CA LEU A 38 20.81 16.32 20.72
C LEU A 38 20.74 16.21 22.26
N LYS A 39 19.57 16.40 22.86
CA LYS A 39 19.35 16.38 24.32
C LYS A 39 20.25 17.41 25.06
N THR A 40 20.53 18.55 24.43
CA THR A 40 21.33 19.64 25.02
C THR A 40 20.44 20.68 25.68
N ARG A 41 20.99 21.40 26.68
CA ARG A 41 20.25 22.41 27.43
C ARG A 41 20.28 23.75 26.70
N LEU A 42 19.10 24.28 26.38
CA LEU A 42 18.93 25.65 25.87
C LEU A 42 18.87 26.67 27.03
N THR A 43 19.49 27.82 26.82
CA THR A 43 19.34 29.00 27.69
C THR A 43 18.40 30.01 27.04
N LYS A 44 17.90 30.97 27.82
CA LYS A 44 17.04 32.06 27.30
C LYS A 44 17.77 32.97 26.29
N GLU A 45 19.09 32.92 26.26
CA GLU A 45 19.92 33.72 25.35
C GLU A 45 19.69 33.37 23.87
N VAL A 46 19.14 32.20 23.57
CA VAL A 46 18.76 31.82 22.19
C VAL A 46 17.80 32.84 21.57
N PHE A 47 16.96 33.51 22.37
CA PHE A 47 16.01 34.51 21.91
C PHE A 47 16.57 35.94 21.89
N ALA A 48 17.82 36.16 22.34
CA ALA A 48 18.43 37.50 22.36
C ALA A 48 18.38 38.23 21.00
N PRO A 49 18.56 37.56 19.83
CA PRO A 49 18.45 38.22 18.53
C PRO A 49 17.07 38.82 18.22
N LEU A 50 16.00 38.39 18.90
CA LEU A 50 14.65 38.93 18.69
C LEU A 50 14.39 40.21 19.49
N GLY A 51 15.21 40.52 20.51
CA GLY A 51 14.99 41.67 21.39
C GLY A 51 13.57 41.72 21.96
N GLU A 52 12.89 42.86 21.82
CA GLU A 52 11.51 43.05 22.29
C GLU A 52 10.46 42.26 21.49
N LEU A 53 10.77 41.84 20.25
CA LEU A 53 9.85 41.05 19.42
C LEU A 53 9.55 39.68 20.03
N ALA A 54 10.45 39.15 20.88
CA ALA A 54 10.23 37.90 21.60
C ALA A 54 8.94 37.90 22.45
N GLU A 55 8.55 39.07 22.98
CA GLU A 55 7.37 39.23 23.84
C GLU A 55 6.10 39.64 23.06
N HIS A 56 6.20 39.84 21.74
CA HIS A 56 5.02 40.10 20.90
C HIS A 56 4.20 38.82 20.71
N TYR A 57 2.91 38.97 20.46
CA TYR A 57 1.97 37.85 20.39
C TYR A 57 1.66 37.46 18.94
N VAL A 58 1.69 36.15 18.68
CA VAL A 58 1.23 35.54 17.43
C VAL A 58 0.02 34.65 17.71
N TYR A 59 -0.85 34.49 16.72
CA TYR A 59 -2.08 33.69 16.88
C TYR A 59 -1.88 32.21 16.53
N GLY A 60 -0.82 31.92 15.77
CA GLY A 60 -0.36 30.57 15.49
C GLY A 60 1.10 30.54 15.07
N CYS A 61 1.73 29.40 15.30
CA CYS A 61 3.10 29.13 14.90
C CYS A 61 3.25 27.64 14.57
N PHE A 62 3.80 27.34 13.41
CA PHE A 62 4.12 25.98 12.98
C PHE A 62 5.60 25.91 12.63
N THR A 63 6.26 24.87 13.12
CA THR A 63 7.60 24.50 12.64
C THR A 63 7.42 23.30 11.72
N THR A 64 8.07 23.34 10.56
CA THR A 64 8.02 22.26 9.56
C THR A 64 9.44 21.81 9.25
N LEU A 65 9.70 20.52 9.40
CA LEU A 65 10.95 19.89 8.99
C LEU A 65 10.72 19.16 7.68
N LYS A 66 11.63 19.34 6.72
CA LYS A 66 11.62 18.61 5.44
C LYS A 66 13.01 18.05 5.16
N ARG A 67 13.06 16.88 4.53
CA ARG A 67 14.26 16.29 3.95
C ARG A 67 14.13 16.36 2.43
N GLY A 68 14.89 17.23 1.78
CA GLY A 68 14.63 17.60 0.39
C GLY A 68 13.20 18.15 0.22
N ALA A 69 12.44 17.61 -0.72
CA ALA A 69 11.03 17.96 -0.92
C ALA A 69 10.07 17.24 0.05
N THR A 70 10.53 16.22 0.77
CA THR A 70 9.68 15.32 1.55
C THR A 70 9.46 15.84 2.97
N LEU A 71 8.20 15.87 3.43
CA LEU A 71 7.83 16.26 4.78
C LEU A 71 8.40 15.27 5.81
N ARG A 72 9.10 15.78 6.82
CA ARG A 72 9.66 15.00 7.95
C ARG A 72 8.96 15.25 9.30
N GLY A 73 8.26 16.36 9.43
CA GLY A 73 7.42 16.66 10.59
C GLY A 73 6.83 18.05 10.48
N CYS A 74 5.63 18.26 11.01
CA CYS A 74 5.05 19.59 11.15
C CYS A 74 4.16 19.64 12.37
N CYS A 75 4.52 20.46 13.36
CA CYS A 75 3.72 20.69 14.54
C CYS A 75 3.64 22.18 14.88
N GLY A 76 2.55 22.55 15.53
CA GLY A 76 2.26 23.92 15.88
C GLY A 76 0.93 24.05 16.59
N PHE A 77 0.46 25.28 16.71
CA PHE A 77 -0.87 25.59 17.25
C PHE A 77 -1.47 26.78 16.52
N LEU A 78 -2.78 26.93 16.72
CA LEU A 78 -3.60 28.03 16.25
C LEU A 78 -4.68 28.30 17.31
N GLY A 79 -5.11 29.55 17.47
CA GLY A 79 -6.34 29.85 18.21
C GLY A 79 -6.10 30.47 19.58
N ARG A 80 -4.84 30.66 19.97
CA ARG A 80 -4.46 31.26 21.24
C ARG A 80 -3.33 32.26 20.98
N PRO A 81 -3.53 33.55 21.32
CA PRO A 81 -2.43 34.50 21.37
C PRO A 81 -1.33 33.98 22.30
N THR A 82 -0.16 33.73 21.73
CA THR A 82 1.01 33.19 22.44
C THR A 82 2.21 34.07 22.09
N ARG A 83 3.08 34.33 23.07
CA ARG A 83 4.30 35.10 22.83
C ARG A 83 5.17 34.40 21.79
N LEU A 84 5.81 35.17 20.92
CA LEU A 84 6.60 34.65 19.81
C LEU A 84 7.68 33.67 20.30
N CYS A 85 8.37 33.97 21.40
CA CYS A 85 9.38 33.09 21.96
C CYS A 85 8.81 31.73 22.41
N ASP A 86 7.68 31.74 23.12
CA ASP A 86 6.99 30.52 23.57
C ASP A 86 6.45 29.74 22.35
N ALA A 87 5.95 30.45 21.34
CA ALA A 87 5.36 29.88 20.14
C ALA A 87 6.39 29.11 19.29
N ILE A 88 7.56 29.72 19.07
CA ILE A 88 8.68 29.08 18.38
C ILE A 88 9.19 27.89 19.20
N LEU A 89 9.37 28.07 20.51
CA LEU A 89 9.84 27.00 21.40
C LEU A 89 8.94 25.77 21.37
N GLU A 90 7.63 25.95 21.56
CA GLU A 90 6.66 24.86 21.62
C GLU A 90 6.53 24.16 20.27
N SER A 91 6.38 24.92 19.17
CA SER A 91 6.23 24.34 17.83
C SER A 91 7.47 23.57 17.37
N ALA A 92 8.68 24.11 17.62
CA ALA A 92 9.94 23.47 17.26
C ALA A 92 10.19 22.20 18.09
N GLN A 93 9.98 22.24 19.41
CA GLN A 93 10.15 21.07 20.27
C GLN A 93 9.17 19.94 19.92
N LYS A 94 7.90 20.28 19.67
CA LYS A 94 6.88 19.31 19.26
C LYS A 94 7.23 18.69 17.91
N THR A 95 7.65 19.50 16.94
CA THR A 95 8.01 19.00 15.61
C THR A 95 9.20 18.04 15.68
N ALA A 96 10.16 18.30 16.56
CA ALA A 96 11.34 17.46 16.73
C ALA A 96 11.06 16.08 17.35
N LYS A 97 10.09 15.94 18.26
CA LYS A 97 9.91 14.69 19.04
C LYS A 97 8.47 14.18 19.17
N GLU A 98 7.47 14.99 18.83
CA GLU A 98 6.09 14.76 19.22
C GLU A 98 5.09 14.66 18.05
N ASP A 99 5.50 14.79 16.77
CA ASP A 99 4.58 14.66 15.61
C ASP A 99 3.96 13.24 15.53
N PRO A 100 2.67 13.04 15.83
CA PRO A 100 2.10 11.71 16.04
C PRO A 100 2.13 10.81 14.81
N ARG A 101 2.34 11.37 13.61
CA ARG A 101 2.36 10.64 12.34
C ARG A 101 3.72 10.01 12.04
N MET A 102 4.77 10.51 12.69
CA MET A 102 6.15 10.16 12.35
C MET A 102 6.96 9.84 13.62
N PRO A 103 8.02 9.04 13.52
CA PRO A 103 8.94 8.85 14.63
C PRO A 103 9.67 10.16 14.97
N ALA A 104 10.17 10.23 16.20
CA ALA A 104 11.05 11.31 16.64
C ALA A 104 12.24 11.51 15.67
N ILE A 105 12.73 12.74 15.53
CA ILE A 105 13.92 13.03 14.70
C ILE A 105 15.13 12.33 15.33
N SER A 106 15.83 11.52 14.53
CA SER A 106 17.14 10.95 14.83
C SER A 106 18.23 12.00 14.64
N THR A 107 19.30 11.89 15.42
CA THR A 107 20.44 12.82 15.34
C THR A 107 21.06 12.84 13.94
N ILE A 108 21.15 11.70 13.26
CA ILE A 108 21.76 11.60 11.93
C ILE A 108 20.96 12.32 10.82
N GLU A 109 19.69 12.67 11.10
CA GLU A 109 18.85 13.38 10.14
C GLU A 109 19.18 14.88 10.10
N LEU A 110 19.58 15.47 11.24
CA LEU A 110 19.69 16.93 11.41
C LEU A 110 20.46 17.66 10.30
N PRO A 111 21.63 17.18 9.81
CA PRO A 111 22.38 17.88 8.77
C PRO A 111 21.66 17.96 7.43
N TYR A 112 20.64 17.12 7.21
CA TYR A 112 19.92 16.96 5.94
C TYR A 112 18.50 17.53 6.02
N LEU A 113 18.15 18.20 7.12
CA LEU A 113 16.84 18.80 7.31
C LEU A 113 16.84 20.30 7.03
N THR A 114 15.76 20.74 6.42
CA THR A 114 15.33 22.14 6.45
C THR A 114 14.35 22.35 7.58
N CYS A 115 14.30 23.56 8.11
CA CYS A 115 13.44 23.99 9.20
C CYS A 115 12.75 25.28 8.80
N ASP A 116 11.46 25.16 8.46
CA ASP A 116 10.61 26.28 8.08
C ASP A 116 9.74 26.68 9.27
N VAL A 117 9.53 27.98 9.45
CA VAL A 117 8.64 28.54 10.48
C VAL A 117 7.51 29.30 9.80
N THR A 118 6.26 28.93 10.10
CA THR A 118 5.07 29.66 9.65
C THR A 118 4.43 30.37 10.83
N LEU A 119 4.39 31.70 10.77
CA LEU A 119 3.71 32.55 11.75
C LEU A 119 2.36 32.97 11.22
N LEU A 120 1.34 32.96 12.07
CA LEU A 120 -0.03 33.35 11.73
C LEU A 120 -0.48 34.57 12.51
N ALA A 121 -1.01 35.55 11.78
CA ALA A 121 -1.63 36.74 12.32
C ALA A 121 -3.01 36.45 12.92
N ASP A 122 -3.59 37.46 13.57
CA ASP A 122 -4.93 37.38 14.14
C ASP A 122 -5.99 37.15 13.05
N PRO A 123 -6.89 36.15 13.18
CA PRO A 123 -7.98 35.99 12.25
C PRO A 123 -8.99 37.13 12.34
N HIS A 124 -9.39 37.62 11.18
CA HIS A 124 -10.41 38.63 10.99
C HIS A 124 -11.67 37.97 10.44
N ALA A 125 -12.79 38.13 11.14
CA ALA A 125 -14.08 37.64 10.66
C ALA A 125 -14.50 38.38 9.39
N ILE A 126 -14.97 37.64 8.38
CA ILE A 126 -15.61 38.22 7.20
C ILE A 126 -17.05 38.56 7.58
N ASP A 127 -17.25 39.79 8.04
CA ASP A 127 -18.57 40.37 8.31
C ASP A 127 -19.21 40.88 7.01
N ALA A 128 -19.54 39.93 6.12
CA ALA A 128 -20.20 40.20 4.86
C ALA A 128 -21.28 39.15 4.59
N GLN A 129 -22.31 39.55 3.83
CA GLN A 129 -23.31 38.61 3.33
C GLN A 129 -22.63 37.49 2.54
N PRO A 130 -23.11 36.24 2.61
CA PRO A 130 -22.56 35.08 1.92
C PRO A 130 -22.07 35.33 0.49
N ALA A 131 -22.90 35.98 -0.34
CA ALA A 131 -22.59 36.28 -1.74
C ALA A 131 -21.36 37.20 -1.93
N LYS A 132 -21.02 38.01 -0.93
CA LYS A 132 -19.90 38.97 -0.96
C LYS A 132 -18.65 38.48 -0.25
N ARG A 133 -18.73 37.39 0.53
CA ARG A 133 -17.57 36.80 1.22
C ARG A 133 -16.34 36.58 0.31
N PRO A 134 -16.49 36.14 -0.96
CA PRO A 134 -15.36 35.98 -1.87
C PRO A 134 -14.57 37.28 -2.14
N GLU A 135 -15.21 38.45 -2.07
CA GLU A 135 -14.58 39.75 -2.35
C GLU A 135 -13.53 40.13 -1.27
N HIS A 136 -13.58 39.49 -0.10
CA HIS A 136 -12.67 39.73 1.02
C HIS A 136 -11.46 38.78 1.04
N ILE A 137 -11.34 37.89 0.04
CA ILE A 137 -10.33 36.82 0.02
C ILE A 137 -9.36 37.07 -1.12
N GLN A 138 -8.08 37.23 -0.78
CA GLN A 138 -7.00 37.31 -1.76
C GLN A 138 -6.18 36.01 -1.71
N VAL A 139 -6.25 35.23 -2.80
CA VAL A 139 -5.46 34.00 -2.97
C VAL A 139 -3.96 34.33 -2.85
N GLY A 140 -3.23 33.49 -2.10
CA GLY A 140 -1.81 33.68 -1.84
C GLY A 140 -1.49 34.66 -0.70
N LYS A 141 -2.44 35.49 -0.28
CA LYS A 141 -2.30 36.39 0.88
C LYS A 141 -3.07 35.89 2.11
N HIS A 142 -4.36 35.57 1.94
CA HIS A 142 -5.23 35.17 3.05
C HIS A 142 -5.33 33.65 3.20
N GLY A 143 -5.15 33.18 4.43
CA GLY A 143 -5.59 31.87 4.90
C GLY A 143 -7.05 31.92 5.32
N LEU A 144 -7.77 30.80 5.24
CA LEU A 144 -9.19 30.71 5.62
C LEU A 144 -9.39 29.81 6.83
N ARG A 145 -10.19 30.28 7.79
CA ARG A 145 -10.72 29.47 8.89
C ARG A 145 -12.23 29.47 8.84
N ILE A 146 -12.83 28.28 8.92
CA ILE A 146 -14.27 28.08 8.97
C ILE A 146 -14.64 27.39 10.28
N THR A 147 -15.62 27.92 11.00
CA THR A 147 -16.11 27.32 12.25
C THR A 147 -17.64 27.34 12.32
N THR A 148 -18.19 26.35 13.01
CA THR A 148 -19.64 26.18 13.25
C THR A 148 -19.88 25.94 14.75
N SER A 149 -21.01 26.43 15.25
CA SER A 149 -21.40 26.26 16.65
C SER A 149 -22.10 24.91 16.87
N LEU A 150 -22.24 24.50 18.14
CA LEU A 150 -23.08 23.36 18.55
C LEU A 150 -24.54 23.50 18.10
N THR A 151 -25.01 24.74 17.89
CA THR A 151 -26.37 25.06 17.43
C THR A 151 -26.51 25.15 15.91
N SER A 152 -25.41 25.03 15.16
CA SER A 152 -25.41 24.97 13.70
C SER A 152 -26.02 23.64 13.23
N PRO A 153 -26.74 23.60 12.08
CA PRO A 153 -27.24 22.36 11.49
C PRO A 153 -26.11 21.35 11.14
N TYR A 154 -24.85 21.79 11.12
CA TYR A 154 -23.69 20.95 10.83
C TYR A 154 -22.97 20.40 12.09
N GLY A 155 -23.45 20.76 13.29
CA GLY A 155 -22.76 20.50 14.55
C GLY A 155 -21.45 21.29 14.69
N GLN A 156 -20.67 21.02 15.73
CA GLN A 156 -19.39 21.72 15.95
C GLN A 156 -18.31 21.18 15.02
N ARG A 157 -17.98 21.94 13.98
CA ARG A 157 -16.91 21.65 13.00
C ARG A 157 -15.96 22.84 12.88
N ALA A 158 -14.70 22.55 12.55
CA ALA A 158 -13.70 23.56 12.23
C ALA A 158 -12.78 23.06 11.11
N GLY A 159 -12.38 23.97 10.23
CA GLY A 159 -11.39 23.72 9.20
C GLY A 159 -10.53 24.95 8.96
N LEU A 160 -9.28 24.75 8.56
CA LEU A 160 -8.37 25.83 8.22
C LEU A 160 -7.48 25.46 7.05
N LEU A 161 -7.30 26.38 6.10
CA LEU A 161 -6.30 26.28 5.05
C LEU A 161 -5.37 27.49 5.09
N LEU A 162 -4.07 27.24 4.88
CA LEU A 162 -3.04 28.27 4.83
C LEU A 162 -3.08 29.05 3.50
N PRO A 163 -2.52 30.28 3.43
CA PRO A 163 -2.52 31.10 2.22
C PRO A 163 -1.86 30.46 0.98
N ASN A 164 -0.87 29.58 1.19
CA ASN A 164 -0.09 28.95 0.12
C ASN A 164 -0.81 27.76 -0.55
N VAL A 165 -1.74 27.10 0.15
CA VAL A 165 -2.50 25.95 -0.37
C VAL A 165 -3.20 26.24 -1.72
N PRO A 166 -4.02 27.31 -1.86
CA PRO A 166 -4.70 27.58 -3.13
C PRO A 166 -3.72 27.90 -4.27
N VAL A 167 -2.57 28.50 -3.97
CA VAL A 167 -1.53 28.77 -4.98
C VAL A 167 -0.92 27.46 -5.48
N GLN A 168 -0.55 26.56 -4.58
CA GLN A 168 0.00 25.24 -4.94
C GLN A 168 -0.98 24.39 -5.74
N GLN A 169 -2.28 24.51 -5.45
CA GLN A 169 -3.33 23.73 -6.10
C GLN A 169 -3.92 24.40 -7.35
N GLY A 170 -3.48 25.62 -7.68
CA GLY A 170 -4.07 26.41 -8.77
C GLY A 170 -5.55 26.76 -8.55
N TRP A 171 -5.98 26.87 -7.30
CA TRP A 171 -7.37 27.16 -6.93
C TRP A 171 -7.69 28.65 -7.01
N ASP A 172 -8.86 28.96 -7.55
CA ASP A 172 -9.50 30.26 -7.38
C ASP A 172 -10.19 30.38 -6.00
N VAL A 173 -10.77 31.55 -5.71
CA VAL A 173 -11.43 31.81 -4.42
C VAL A 173 -12.60 30.86 -4.16
N GLN A 174 -13.34 30.45 -5.18
CA GLN A 174 -14.49 29.55 -5.03
C GLN A 174 -14.04 28.13 -4.68
N ALA A 175 -13.05 27.61 -5.42
CA ALA A 175 -12.42 26.33 -5.14
C ALA A 175 -11.77 26.33 -3.75
N TYR A 176 -11.21 27.46 -3.32
CA TYR A 176 -10.59 27.62 -2.00
C TYR A 176 -11.61 27.57 -0.86
N LEU A 177 -12.74 28.27 -1.00
CA LEU A 177 -13.88 28.22 -0.08
C LEU A 177 -14.47 26.80 0.03
N ALA A 178 -14.70 26.15 -1.11
CA ALA A 178 -15.12 24.75 -1.14
C ALA A 178 -14.09 23.83 -0.47
N GLY A 179 -12.80 24.11 -0.67
CA GLY A 179 -11.68 23.39 -0.07
C GLY A 179 -11.68 23.47 1.46
N VAL A 180 -11.88 24.66 2.04
CA VAL A 180 -11.90 24.82 3.51
C VAL A 180 -13.15 24.17 4.12
N CYS A 181 -14.29 24.20 3.43
CA CYS A 181 -15.49 23.44 3.81
C CYS A 181 -15.22 21.93 3.82
N ARG A 182 -14.64 21.37 2.75
CA ARG A 182 -14.27 19.94 2.70
C ARG A 182 -13.34 19.57 3.85
N LYS A 183 -12.36 20.43 4.16
CA LYS A 183 -11.42 20.18 5.26
C LYS A 183 -12.10 20.19 6.64
N ALA A 184 -13.16 20.98 6.81
CA ALA A 184 -14.00 20.97 8.01
C ALA A 184 -14.99 19.78 8.05
N GLY A 185 -15.11 18.99 6.98
CA GLY A 185 -16.12 17.95 6.83
C GLY A 185 -17.52 18.51 6.56
N LEU A 186 -17.62 19.69 5.95
CA LEU A 186 -18.85 20.38 5.60
C LEU A 186 -19.17 20.22 4.09
N PRO A 187 -20.44 20.37 3.68
CA PRO A 187 -20.80 20.56 2.27
C PRO A 187 -20.01 21.70 1.62
N GLN A 188 -19.70 21.57 0.33
CA GLN A 188 -18.78 22.50 -0.37
C GLN A 188 -19.29 23.94 -0.45
N ASP A 189 -20.59 24.13 -0.33
CA ASP A 189 -21.31 25.40 -0.34
C ASP A 189 -21.66 25.91 1.06
N ALA A 190 -21.27 25.21 2.14
CA ALA A 190 -21.61 25.59 3.51
C ALA A 190 -21.07 26.97 3.91
N TRP A 191 -20.01 27.46 3.26
CA TRP A 191 -19.52 28.84 3.44
C TRP A 191 -20.55 29.90 3.02
N GLN A 192 -21.64 29.52 2.35
CA GLN A 192 -22.75 30.41 2.01
C GLN A 192 -23.80 30.50 3.13
N ASP A 193 -23.71 29.66 4.17
CA ASP A 193 -24.65 29.66 5.28
C ASP A 193 -24.27 30.75 6.30
N ASN A 194 -25.28 31.42 6.86
CA ASN A 194 -25.10 32.46 7.87
C ASN A 194 -24.75 31.91 9.26
N SER A 195 -25.04 30.62 9.52
CA SER A 195 -24.65 29.91 10.74
C SER A 195 -23.17 29.51 10.77
N VAL A 196 -22.47 29.70 9.64
CA VAL A 196 -21.04 29.46 9.49
C VAL A 196 -20.28 30.77 9.69
N MET A 197 -19.30 30.72 10.59
CA MET A 197 -18.31 31.79 10.77
C MET A 197 -17.12 31.52 9.85
N LEU A 198 -16.79 32.49 9.01
CA LEU A 198 -15.66 32.47 8.12
C LEU A 198 -14.71 33.61 8.47
N GLU A 199 -13.43 33.31 8.62
CA GLU A 199 -12.38 34.26 8.97
C GLU A 199 -11.22 34.16 7.99
N THR A 200 -10.56 35.29 7.74
CA THR A 200 -9.29 35.39 7.03
C THR A 200 -8.17 35.68 8.00
N PHE A 201 -7.00 35.07 7.81
CA PHE A 201 -5.78 35.46 8.54
C PHE A 201 -4.62 35.54 7.56
N GLU A 202 -3.60 36.31 7.90
CA GLU A 202 -2.35 36.34 7.13
C GLU A 202 -1.34 35.37 7.73
N GLY A 203 -0.42 34.87 6.89
CA GLY A 203 0.63 33.97 7.31
C GLY A 203 1.96 34.33 6.66
N LEU A 204 3.03 34.29 7.43
CA LEU A 204 4.40 34.47 6.95
C LEU A 204 5.15 33.14 7.06
N GLU A 205 5.52 32.58 5.91
CA GLU A 205 6.38 31.39 5.83
C GLU A 205 7.84 31.83 5.69
N ILE A 206 8.67 31.36 6.62
CA ILE A 206 10.09 31.66 6.69
C ILE A 206 10.84 30.35 6.53
N THR A 207 11.54 30.18 5.40
CA THR A 207 12.24 28.95 5.06
C THR A 207 13.74 29.04 5.34
N GLY A 208 14.36 27.95 5.78
CA GLY A 208 15.82 27.89 5.92
C GLY A 208 16.36 26.50 6.28
N GLY A 209 17.65 26.29 6.05
CA GLY A 209 18.35 25.07 6.47
C GLY A 209 18.64 25.05 7.97
N ILE A 210 18.96 23.88 8.50
CA ILE A 210 19.66 23.77 9.80
C ILE A 210 21.16 23.96 9.52
N ASP A 211 21.79 24.92 10.21
CA ASP A 211 23.20 25.25 9.99
C ASP A 211 24.12 24.12 10.49
N ALA A 212 24.78 23.44 9.57
CA ALA A 212 25.70 22.36 9.88
C ALA A 212 26.92 22.81 10.72
N MET A 213 27.33 24.08 10.67
CA MET A 213 28.46 24.57 11.48
C MET A 213 28.12 24.66 12.97
N GLU A 214 26.83 24.69 13.33
CA GLU A 214 26.38 24.66 14.73
C GLU A 214 26.12 23.22 15.22
N LEU A 215 26.14 22.23 14.33
CA LEU A 215 25.98 20.83 14.67
C LEU A 215 27.32 20.19 15.04
N PRO A 216 27.34 19.20 15.95
CA PRO A 216 28.54 18.41 16.23
C PRO A 216 29.02 17.64 14.99
N ASP A 217 30.32 17.58 14.77
CA ASP A 217 30.94 16.73 13.74
C ASP A 217 32.05 15.88 14.38
N PRO A 218 31.93 14.54 14.44
CA PRO A 218 30.83 13.73 13.90
C PRO A 218 29.53 13.87 14.72
N MET A 219 28.40 13.63 14.05
CA MET A 219 27.10 13.60 14.72
C MET A 219 27.04 12.46 15.75
N PRO A 220 26.50 12.70 16.95
CA PRO A 220 26.36 11.64 17.95
C PRO A 220 25.33 10.62 17.48
N ILE A 221 25.66 9.33 17.59
CA ILE A 221 24.78 8.22 17.22
C ILE A 221 24.14 7.69 18.50
N GLU A 222 22.82 7.52 18.51
CA GLU A 222 22.12 6.87 19.63
C GLU A 222 22.52 5.39 19.64
N GLY A 223 22.93 4.86 20.79
CA GLY A 223 23.35 3.46 20.91
C GLY A 223 22.16 2.50 21.09
N PRO A 224 22.37 1.18 20.94
CA PRO A 224 21.36 0.19 21.27
C PRO A 224 21.04 0.22 22.78
N PRO A 225 19.87 -0.28 23.21
CA PRO A 225 19.55 -0.41 24.63
C PRO A 225 20.40 -1.49 25.37
N GLY A 226 21.36 -2.11 24.70
CA GLY A 226 22.35 -3.04 25.24
C GLY A 226 23.49 -3.24 24.25
N ASP A 227 24.16 -4.37 24.31
CA ASP A 227 25.32 -4.71 23.48
C ASP A 227 25.18 -6.09 22.82
N LEU A 228 26.19 -6.49 22.04
CA LEU A 228 26.11 -7.73 21.27
C LEU A 228 26.16 -8.96 22.19
N ASP A 229 26.91 -8.91 23.30
CA ASP A 229 26.99 -10.00 24.29
C ASP A 229 25.62 -10.24 24.96
N SER A 230 24.96 -9.17 25.39
CA SER A 230 23.63 -9.23 25.98
C SER A 230 22.54 -9.62 24.96
N LEU A 231 22.69 -9.29 23.67
CA LEU A 231 21.83 -9.82 22.60
C LEU A 231 22.06 -11.32 22.35
N GLN A 232 23.30 -11.80 22.43
CA GLN A 232 23.62 -13.23 22.31
C GLN A 232 23.02 -14.05 23.46
N LYS A 233 23.01 -13.51 24.69
CA LYS A 233 22.27 -14.12 25.82
C LYS A 233 20.78 -14.23 25.53
N LEU A 234 20.18 -13.19 24.96
CA LEU A 234 18.76 -13.21 24.57
C LEU A 234 18.48 -14.22 23.46
N LYS A 235 19.36 -14.33 22.46
CA LYS A 235 19.30 -15.40 21.43
C LYS A 235 19.33 -16.78 22.08
N ALA A 236 20.28 -17.04 22.99
CA ALA A 236 20.41 -18.34 23.66
C ALA A 236 19.13 -18.69 24.46
N ALA A 237 18.57 -17.73 25.18
CA ALA A 237 17.31 -17.91 25.90
C ALA A 237 16.12 -18.14 24.95
N THR A 238 16.11 -17.50 23.78
CA THR A 238 15.08 -17.69 22.74
C THR A 238 15.09 -19.14 22.24
N ILE A 239 16.28 -19.69 21.95
CA ILE A 239 16.45 -21.09 21.55
C ILE A 239 15.93 -22.02 22.66
N GLN A 240 16.33 -21.78 23.91
CA GLN A 240 15.88 -22.59 25.04
C GLN A 240 14.35 -22.51 25.25
N ASN A 241 13.75 -21.34 25.07
CA ASN A 241 12.30 -21.16 25.15
C ASN A 241 11.57 -21.93 24.05
N MET A 242 12.06 -21.92 22.82
CA MET A 242 11.47 -22.71 21.74
C MET A 242 11.56 -24.21 22.02
N ILE A 243 12.68 -24.70 22.56
CA ILE A 243 12.83 -26.10 23.00
C ILE A 243 11.83 -26.41 24.13
N ASN A 244 11.68 -25.53 25.11
CA ASN A 244 10.73 -25.76 26.20
C ASN A 244 9.28 -25.82 25.67
N LEU A 245 8.90 -24.87 24.80
CA LEU A 245 7.59 -24.82 24.17
C LEU A 245 7.28 -26.08 23.35
N SER A 246 8.24 -26.59 22.58
CA SER A 246 8.05 -27.80 21.75
C SER A 246 7.80 -29.06 22.58
N HIS A 247 8.30 -29.09 23.83
CA HIS A 247 8.11 -30.19 24.78
C HIS A 247 6.97 -29.94 25.77
N GLY A 248 6.21 -28.85 25.63
CA GLY A 248 5.12 -28.48 26.55
C GLY A 248 5.59 -28.02 27.93
N ALA A 249 6.85 -27.64 28.08
CA ALA A 249 7.42 -27.08 29.30
C ALA A 249 7.19 -25.55 29.38
N THR A 250 7.29 -25.00 30.59
CA THR A 250 7.13 -23.56 30.83
C THR A 250 8.38 -22.80 30.38
N PRO A 251 8.28 -21.86 29.42
CA PRO A 251 9.41 -21.02 29.02
C PRO A 251 9.71 -19.94 30.07
N ASN A 252 10.90 -19.33 29.99
CA ASN A 252 11.25 -18.20 30.82
C ASN A 252 10.93 -16.88 30.08
N TYR A 253 10.11 -16.04 30.70
CA TYR A 253 9.60 -14.80 30.09
C TYR A 253 10.58 -13.64 30.17
N TYR A 254 11.57 -13.73 31.05
CA TYR A 254 12.54 -12.67 31.28
C TYR A 254 13.94 -13.26 31.53
N VAL A 255 14.93 -12.65 30.91
CA VAL A 255 16.33 -13.06 30.99
C VAL A 255 17.09 -11.95 31.70
N LEU A 256 17.59 -12.26 32.89
CA LEU A 256 18.47 -11.37 33.64
C LEU A 256 19.78 -11.16 32.86
N ASP A 257 20.32 -9.95 32.91
CA ASP A 257 21.58 -9.55 32.24
C ASP A 257 21.60 -9.71 30.71
N ALA A 258 20.42 -9.82 30.09
CA ALA A 258 20.24 -9.74 28.65
C ALA A 258 19.76 -8.34 28.22
N MET A 259 19.87 -8.06 26.93
CA MET A 259 19.43 -6.79 26.35
C MET A 259 17.92 -6.60 26.57
N ASP A 260 17.50 -5.43 27.05
CA ASP A 260 16.10 -5.08 27.19
C ASP A 260 15.88 -3.57 27.05
N GLY A 261 14.65 -3.16 26.74
CA GLY A 261 14.30 -1.78 26.49
C GLY A 261 13.29 -1.64 25.35
N THR A 262 13.15 -0.42 24.83
CA THR A 262 12.28 -0.14 23.68
C THR A 262 13.09 -0.14 22.40
N VAL A 263 12.66 -0.93 21.43
CA VAL A 263 13.23 -0.98 20.07
C VAL A 263 12.12 -0.73 19.04
N HIS A 264 12.45 -0.62 17.76
CA HIS A 264 11.49 -0.31 16.70
C HIS A 264 11.25 -1.44 15.72
N THR A 265 12.23 -2.32 15.53
CA THR A 265 12.06 -3.55 14.75
C THR A 265 12.86 -4.68 15.38
N ILE A 266 12.29 -5.87 15.41
CA ILE A 266 12.95 -7.10 15.82
C ILE A 266 12.77 -8.10 14.68
N VAL A 267 13.87 -8.75 14.31
CA VAL A 267 13.85 -9.84 13.34
C VAL A 267 14.46 -11.08 13.97
N LEU A 268 13.64 -12.13 14.09
CA LEU A 268 14.09 -13.48 14.41
C LEU A 268 14.20 -14.25 13.10
N SER A 269 15.36 -14.83 12.81
CA SER A 269 15.60 -15.59 11.59
C SER A 269 15.98 -17.02 11.92
N ALA A 270 15.38 -17.99 11.24
CA ALA A 270 15.85 -19.38 11.23
C ALA A 270 16.82 -19.56 10.07
N ILE A 271 17.99 -20.13 10.34
CA ILE A 271 19.08 -20.28 9.36
C ILE A 271 19.49 -21.75 9.31
N ASP A 272 19.57 -22.32 8.12
CA ASP A 272 20.15 -23.65 7.91
C ASP A 272 21.65 -23.61 8.24
N VAL A 273 22.09 -24.42 9.21
CA VAL A 273 23.47 -24.44 9.68
C VAL A 273 24.44 -24.85 8.57
N GLU A 274 24.03 -25.74 7.66
CA GLU A 274 24.87 -26.27 6.59
C GLU A 274 25.01 -25.25 5.46
N SER A 275 23.89 -24.78 4.91
CA SER A 275 23.90 -23.86 3.76
C SER A 275 24.11 -22.39 4.12
N LYS A 276 23.93 -22.03 5.40
CA LYS A 276 23.87 -20.64 5.89
C LYS A 276 22.76 -19.80 5.25
N VAL A 277 21.80 -20.43 4.59
CA VAL A 277 20.66 -19.76 3.95
C VAL A 277 19.54 -19.56 4.99
N PRO A 278 18.96 -18.36 5.09
CA PRO A 278 17.78 -18.15 5.90
C PRO A 278 16.59 -18.97 5.39
N MET A 279 15.93 -19.69 6.28
CA MET A 279 14.78 -20.54 5.99
C MET A 279 13.46 -19.82 6.24
N ALA A 280 13.43 -18.96 7.26
CA ALA A 280 12.25 -18.21 7.64
C ALA A 280 12.65 -16.96 8.45
N HIS A 281 11.82 -15.93 8.38
CA HIS A 281 11.95 -14.72 9.17
C HIS A 281 10.62 -14.41 9.87
N TRP A 282 10.71 -13.94 11.10
CA TRP A 282 9.58 -13.38 11.84
C TRP A 282 9.96 -11.97 12.27
N ILE A 283 9.15 -11.01 11.81
CA ILE A 283 9.40 -9.58 11.98
C ILE A 283 8.30 -8.99 12.84
N GLN A 284 8.70 -8.19 13.82
CA GLN A 284 7.79 -7.30 14.54
C GLN A 284 8.33 -5.88 14.47
N THR A 285 7.50 -4.96 13.99
CA THR A 285 7.89 -3.57 13.74
C THR A 285 6.84 -2.61 14.31
N SER A 286 7.31 -1.57 15.01
CA SER A 286 6.49 -0.42 15.40
C SER A 286 7.37 0.82 15.56
N PHE A 287 7.04 1.88 14.82
CA PHE A 287 7.81 3.13 14.87
C PHE A 287 7.30 4.10 15.94
N ARG A 288 6.03 3.98 16.35
CA ARG A 288 5.46 4.82 17.40
C ARG A 288 4.20 4.20 18.06
N PRO A 289 4.22 3.91 19.37
CA PRO A 289 5.42 3.80 20.20
C PRO A 289 6.33 2.66 19.71
N GLY A 290 7.59 2.61 20.17
CA GLY A 290 8.42 1.42 19.97
C GLY A 290 7.85 0.21 20.73
N ILE A 291 8.47 -0.95 20.54
CA ILE A 291 8.09 -2.22 21.16
C ILE A 291 9.05 -2.64 22.28
N PRO A 292 8.54 -3.24 23.37
CA PRO A 292 9.36 -3.81 24.44
C PRO A 292 10.11 -5.07 23.95
N LEU A 293 11.44 -5.06 24.02
CA LEU A 293 12.32 -6.04 23.38
C LEU A 293 12.06 -7.48 23.85
N GLN A 294 12.27 -7.81 25.14
CA GLN A 294 12.22 -9.21 25.58
C GLN A 294 10.83 -9.85 25.40
N SER A 295 9.76 -9.12 25.72
CA SER A 295 8.39 -9.63 25.53
C SER A 295 8.04 -9.85 24.05
N SER A 296 8.55 -9.00 23.15
CA SER A 296 8.34 -9.16 21.70
C SER A 296 9.14 -10.34 21.16
N VAL A 297 10.39 -10.52 21.61
CA VAL A 297 11.19 -11.72 21.29
C VAL A 297 10.52 -12.99 21.77
N PHE A 298 9.91 -12.98 22.95
CA PHE A 298 9.15 -14.11 23.47
C PHE A 298 7.95 -14.46 22.56
N GLU A 299 7.14 -13.48 22.15
CA GLU A 299 6.03 -13.73 21.23
C GLU A 299 6.51 -14.24 19.86
N LEU A 300 7.58 -13.66 19.31
CA LEU A 300 8.21 -14.16 18.08
C LEU A 300 8.68 -15.60 18.23
N SER A 301 9.24 -15.98 19.39
CA SER A 301 9.67 -17.36 19.67
C SER A 301 8.51 -18.36 19.64
N ARG A 302 7.34 -17.96 20.16
CA ARG A 302 6.11 -18.76 20.14
C ARG A 302 5.57 -18.92 18.72
N ILE A 303 5.57 -17.86 17.92
CA ILE A 303 5.13 -17.90 16.52
C ILE A 303 6.10 -18.77 15.71
N ALA A 304 7.41 -18.63 15.94
CA ALA A 304 8.44 -19.38 15.26
C ALA A 304 8.34 -20.88 15.54
N GLU A 305 8.19 -21.28 16.82
CA GLU A 305 8.00 -22.70 17.19
C GLU A 305 6.77 -23.29 16.49
N GLN A 306 5.64 -22.59 16.53
CA GLN A 306 4.40 -23.06 15.91
C GLN A 306 4.52 -23.19 14.39
N THR A 307 5.28 -22.28 13.76
CA THR A 307 5.52 -22.29 12.31
C THR A 307 6.43 -23.46 11.94
N LEU A 308 7.57 -23.60 12.61
CA LEU A 308 8.54 -24.67 12.35
C LEU A 308 7.94 -26.05 12.61
N ARG A 309 7.11 -26.20 13.66
CA ARG A 309 6.44 -27.47 13.97
C ARG A 309 5.43 -27.91 12.92
N LYS A 310 4.80 -26.96 12.22
CA LYS A 310 3.86 -27.24 11.10
C LYS A 310 4.57 -27.42 9.77
N THR A 311 5.81 -26.96 9.66
CA THR A 311 6.61 -27.03 8.44
C THR A 311 7.11 -28.45 8.26
N ARG A 312 6.86 -29.04 7.09
CA ARG A 312 7.48 -30.31 6.70
C ARG A 312 8.75 -30.00 5.94
N PHE A 313 9.88 -30.45 6.48
CA PHE A 313 11.16 -30.38 5.79
C PHE A 313 11.35 -31.65 4.96
N ASP A 314 11.80 -31.50 3.71
CA ASP A 314 12.05 -32.63 2.80
C ASP A 314 13.29 -33.46 3.22
N ARG A 315 14.13 -32.89 4.09
CA ARG A 315 15.30 -33.51 4.72
C ARG A 315 15.40 -33.11 6.18
N ALA A 316 16.21 -33.84 6.96
CA ALA A 316 16.63 -33.35 8.28
C ALA A 316 17.49 -32.09 8.10
N VAL A 317 17.17 -31.03 8.83
CA VAL A 317 17.88 -29.74 8.76
C VAL A 317 18.24 -29.31 10.18
N ASP A 318 19.51 -28.97 10.38
CA ASP A 318 19.97 -28.31 11.59
C ASP A 318 19.72 -26.80 11.46
N VAL A 319 18.96 -26.24 12.40
CA VAL A 319 18.53 -24.83 12.37
C VAL A 319 19.20 -24.07 13.51
N ASP A 320 19.92 -23.00 13.18
CA ASP A 320 20.33 -21.97 14.14
C ASP A 320 19.37 -20.76 14.04
N LEU A 321 19.30 -19.96 15.10
CA LEU A 321 18.53 -18.73 15.12
C LEU A 321 19.46 -17.52 15.06
N ALA A 322 19.07 -16.48 14.33
CA ALA A 322 19.68 -15.16 14.45
C ALA A 322 18.65 -14.17 14.99
N LEU A 323 19.10 -13.29 15.89
CA LEU A 323 18.29 -12.24 16.47
C LEU A 323 18.89 -10.88 16.06
N SER A 324 18.05 -10.02 15.51
CA SER A 324 18.41 -8.65 15.16
C SER A 324 17.44 -7.69 15.83
N ALA A 325 17.96 -6.64 16.45
CA ALA A 325 17.17 -5.57 17.07
C ALA A 325 17.57 -4.23 16.44
N MET A 326 16.58 -3.44 16.07
CA MET A 326 16.77 -2.15 15.42
C MET A 326 16.12 -1.03 16.21
N TYR A 327 16.80 0.11 16.28
CA TYR A 327 16.47 1.26 17.12
C TYR A 327 16.75 2.57 16.36
N ASP A 328 16.42 3.72 16.97
CA ASP A 328 16.70 5.06 16.42
C ASP A 328 16.30 5.24 14.94
N PRO A 329 15.00 5.24 14.60
CA PRO A 329 14.52 5.37 13.23
C PRO A 329 14.81 6.75 12.64
N ALA A 330 15.40 6.76 11.44
CA ALA A 330 15.59 7.92 10.58
C ALA A 330 14.80 7.74 9.28
N HIS A 331 14.17 8.80 8.77
CA HIS A 331 13.34 8.78 7.58
C HIS A 331 14.11 9.39 6.39
N HIS A 332 14.05 8.71 5.25
CA HIS A 332 14.83 9.06 4.06
C HIS A 332 13.98 9.47 2.86
N GLY A 333 12.66 9.31 2.95
CA GLY A 333 11.74 9.73 1.90
C GLY A 333 10.98 8.55 1.30
N MET A 334 10.71 8.61 0.00
CA MET A 334 9.90 7.61 -0.70
C MET A 334 10.55 7.20 -2.02
N VAL A 335 10.34 5.93 -2.38
CA VAL A 335 10.64 5.38 -3.71
C VAL A 335 9.33 5.11 -4.42
N HIS A 336 9.23 5.52 -5.67
CA HIS A 336 8.04 5.35 -6.52
C HIS A 336 8.22 4.22 -7.53
N ALA A 337 7.11 3.76 -8.11
CA ALA A 337 7.15 2.77 -9.19
C ALA A 337 7.95 3.25 -10.42
N SER A 338 7.94 4.56 -10.70
CA SER A 338 8.69 5.18 -11.79
C SER A 338 10.20 5.16 -11.60
N ASP A 339 10.68 4.90 -10.39
CA ASP A 339 12.12 4.86 -10.08
C ASP A 339 12.74 3.49 -10.46
N TRP A 340 11.92 2.54 -10.93
CA TRP A 340 12.37 1.22 -11.36
C TRP A 340 12.47 1.12 -12.87
N ARG A 341 13.61 0.62 -13.37
CA ARG A 341 13.83 0.33 -14.78
C ARG A 341 14.39 -1.07 -14.96
N SER A 342 13.69 -1.91 -15.72
CA SER A 342 14.11 -3.29 -15.99
C SER A 342 14.44 -4.10 -14.73
N GLY A 343 13.69 -3.88 -13.65
CA GLY A 343 13.86 -4.59 -12.37
C GLY A 343 15.00 -4.08 -11.48
N LYS A 344 15.61 -2.94 -11.81
CA LYS A 344 16.62 -2.27 -10.97
C LYS A 344 16.15 -0.89 -10.55
N LEU A 345 16.63 -0.45 -9.39
CA LEU A 345 16.32 0.87 -8.85
C LEU A 345 17.28 1.90 -9.44
N ASP A 346 16.74 2.99 -10.01
CA ASP A 346 17.54 4.07 -10.58
C ASP A 346 18.49 4.66 -9.52
N ALA A 347 19.72 4.97 -9.94
CA ALA A 347 20.76 5.47 -9.03
C ALA A 347 20.44 6.87 -8.44
N SER A 348 19.57 7.63 -9.10
CA SER A 348 19.12 8.95 -8.65
C SER A 348 17.65 8.87 -8.29
N LEU A 349 17.34 9.10 -7.01
CA LEU A 349 16.00 9.03 -6.47
C LEU A 349 15.49 10.44 -6.12
N PRO A 350 14.48 10.99 -6.82
CA PRO A 350 14.04 12.37 -6.60
C PRO A 350 13.52 12.65 -5.19
N ASP A 351 12.79 11.69 -4.62
CA ASP A 351 12.09 11.84 -3.34
C ASP A 351 12.71 11.00 -2.20
N CYS A 352 13.88 10.39 -2.43
CA CYS A 352 14.61 9.61 -1.43
C CYS A 352 16.08 10.04 -1.34
N ASP A 353 16.52 10.37 -0.13
CA ASP A 353 17.90 10.76 0.18
C ASP A 353 18.47 9.88 1.30
N LEU A 354 19.47 9.07 0.97
CA LEU A 354 20.16 8.15 1.87
C LEU A 354 21.40 8.75 2.55
N ALA A 355 21.64 10.07 2.45
CA ALA A 355 22.78 10.68 3.11
C ALA A 355 22.74 10.48 4.65
N GLY A 356 23.92 10.24 5.24
CA GLY A 356 24.05 9.93 6.67
C GLY A 356 23.72 8.48 7.06
N VAL A 357 23.36 7.61 6.10
CA VAL A 357 23.23 6.17 6.36
C VAL A 357 24.59 5.50 6.29
N GLU A 358 25.01 4.88 7.38
CA GLU A 358 26.20 4.03 7.45
C GLU A 358 25.79 2.55 7.49
N SER A 359 26.00 1.79 6.40
CA SER A 359 25.55 0.39 6.27
C SER A 359 26.14 -0.56 7.32
N ASN A 360 27.30 -0.23 7.89
CA ASN A 360 27.94 -1.02 8.94
C ASN A 360 27.28 -0.86 10.32
N GLN A 361 26.42 0.15 10.50
CA GLN A 361 25.73 0.45 11.75
C GLN A 361 24.21 0.44 11.61
N ARG A 362 23.68 0.64 10.40
CA ARG A 362 22.25 0.85 10.17
C ARG A 362 21.68 -0.10 9.13
N ALA A 363 20.50 -0.63 9.42
CA ALA A 363 19.68 -1.37 8.47
C ALA A 363 18.79 -0.40 7.68
N ILE A 364 18.55 -0.70 6.40
CA ILE A 364 17.50 -0.06 5.61
C ILE A 364 16.18 -0.81 5.84
N VAL A 365 15.10 -0.06 6.03
CA VAL A 365 13.74 -0.57 6.19
C VAL A 365 12.84 0.06 5.14
N ALA A 366 12.23 -0.78 4.31
CA ALA A 366 11.24 -0.40 3.30
C ALA A 366 9.83 -0.71 3.80
N LEU A 367 8.88 0.20 3.58
CA LEU A 367 7.53 0.13 4.13
C LEU A 367 6.48 0.47 3.06
N CYS A 368 5.44 -0.36 2.93
CA CYS A 368 4.29 -0.08 2.07
C CYS A 368 3.02 -0.68 2.69
N GLY A 369 2.19 0.17 3.31
CA GLY A 369 1.06 -0.28 4.11
C GLY A 369 1.51 -1.15 5.28
N GLN A 370 1.09 -2.43 5.31
CA GLN A 370 1.49 -3.41 6.33
C GLN A 370 2.74 -4.22 5.93
N ARG A 371 3.26 -4.03 4.71
CA ARG A 371 4.43 -4.72 4.19
C ARG A 371 5.70 -4.04 4.70
N VAL A 372 6.60 -4.84 5.25
CA VAL A 372 7.88 -4.42 5.82
C VAL A 372 8.98 -5.33 5.29
N ALA A 373 10.02 -4.73 4.74
CA ALA A 373 11.25 -5.43 4.39
C ALA A 373 12.45 -4.72 5.01
N VAL A 374 13.43 -5.50 5.45
CA VAL A 374 14.61 -5.04 6.19
C VAL A 374 15.84 -5.62 5.53
N ALA A 375 16.81 -4.76 5.21
CA ALA A 375 18.11 -5.14 4.68
C ALA A 375 19.23 -4.57 5.54
N PHE A 376 20.19 -5.41 5.91
CA PHE A 376 21.40 -5.03 6.63
C PHE A 376 22.56 -5.89 6.13
N ALA A 377 23.57 -5.26 5.54
CA ALA A 377 24.81 -5.91 5.16
C ALA A 377 25.92 -4.85 5.23
N PRO A 378 26.86 -4.98 6.20
CA PRO A 378 27.91 -3.97 6.41
C PRO A 378 28.81 -3.67 5.22
N ASP A 379 28.90 -4.61 4.28
CA ASP A 379 29.73 -4.58 3.07
C ASP A 379 29.02 -4.03 1.84
N GLN A 380 27.70 -3.76 1.92
CA GLN A 380 26.91 -3.20 0.82
C GLN A 380 26.67 -1.69 0.98
N SER A 381 26.52 -1.00 -0.14
CA SER A 381 26.12 0.41 -0.14
C SER A 381 24.66 0.58 0.34
N PRO A 382 24.29 1.75 0.90
CA PRO A 382 22.90 2.03 1.26
C PRO A 382 21.92 1.86 0.10
N HIS A 383 22.36 2.15 -1.14
CA HIS A 383 21.56 1.98 -2.35
C HIS A 383 21.26 0.51 -2.66
N GLU A 384 22.27 -0.37 -2.55
CA GLU A 384 22.09 -1.82 -2.76
C GLU A 384 21.18 -2.43 -1.69
N LEU A 385 21.29 -1.97 -0.45
CA LEU A 385 20.39 -2.38 0.64
C LEU A 385 18.96 -1.92 0.38
N LEU A 386 18.77 -0.67 -0.09
CA LEU A 386 17.47 -0.15 -0.47
C LEU A 386 16.87 -0.94 -1.64
N GLU A 387 17.62 -1.19 -2.71
CA GLU A 387 17.15 -1.99 -3.85
C GLU A 387 16.69 -3.37 -3.38
N SER A 388 17.47 -4.02 -2.51
CA SER A 388 17.15 -5.34 -1.95
C SER A 388 15.86 -5.31 -1.12
N ALA A 389 15.75 -4.37 -0.17
CA ALA A 389 14.58 -4.25 0.70
C ALA A 389 13.32 -3.84 -0.10
N ALA A 390 13.43 -2.85 -0.98
CA ALA A 390 12.30 -2.35 -1.76
C ALA A 390 11.82 -3.38 -2.79
N SER A 391 12.72 -4.19 -3.38
CA SER A 391 12.34 -5.31 -4.25
C SER A 391 11.46 -6.34 -3.53
N MET A 392 11.74 -6.61 -2.25
CA MET A 392 10.91 -7.53 -1.46
C MET A 392 9.49 -7.00 -1.26
N ILE A 393 9.28 -5.67 -1.23
CA ILE A 393 7.96 -5.06 -1.03
C ILE A 393 6.98 -5.44 -2.14
N ARG A 394 7.48 -5.60 -3.37
CA ARG A 394 6.66 -5.92 -4.56
C ARG A 394 5.51 -4.92 -4.72
N SER A 395 5.79 -3.62 -4.61
CA SER A 395 4.79 -2.58 -4.90
C SER A 395 5.02 -2.04 -6.31
N ARG A 396 3.98 -2.03 -7.14
CA ARG A 396 4.01 -1.50 -8.52
C ARG A 396 3.28 -0.16 -8.68
N THR A 397 2.58 0.30 -7.65
CA THR A 397 1.68 1.46 -7.73
C THR A 397 1.80 2.36 -6.52
N GLU A 398 1.90 1.77 -5.32
CA GLU A 398 2.04 2.52 -4.08
C GLU A 398 3.51 2.89 -3.83
N PRO A 399 3.80 4.13 -3.39
CA PRO A 399 5.15 4.53 -3.01
C PRO A 399 5.62 3.79 -1.76
N ILE A 400 6.90 3.46 -1.74
CA ILE A 400 7.58 2.76 -0.66
C ILE A 400 8.26 3.80 0.23
N THR A 401 7.84 3.89 1.49
CA THR A 401 8.53 4.74 2.48
C THR A 401 9.85 4.09 2.89
N VAL A 402 10.93 4.89 2.87
CA VAL A 402 12.29 4.45 3.19
C VAL A 402 12.75 5.00 4.52
N MET A 403 13.22 4.11 5.38
CA MET A 403 13.79 4.44 6.68
C MET A 403 15.14 3.74 6.86
N SER A 404 15.96 4.25 7.78
CA SER A 404 17.11 3.52 8.31
C SER A 404 17.02 3.45 9.82
N LEU A 405 17.49 2.37 10.42
CA LEU A 405 17.49 2.17 11.86
C LEU A 405 18.87 1.68 12.29
N GLY A 406 19.39 2.16 13.42
CA GLY A 406 20.54 1.55 14.07
C GLY A 406 20.28 0.06 14.29
N CYS A 407 21.23 -0.79 13.94
CA CYS A 407 21.05 -2.24 13.94
C CYS A 407 22.11 -2.92 14.80
N ILE A 408 21.66 -3.80 15.70
CA ILE A 408 22.51 -4.76 16.36
C ILE A 408 21.99 -6.17 16.04
N SER A 409 22.86 -7.04 15.54
CA SER A 409 22.48 -8.35 15.04
C SER A 409 23.49 -9.42 15.44
N THR A 410 22.98 -10.62 15.73
CA THR A 410 23.82 -11.82 15.86
C THR A 410 24.18 -12.44 14.50
N ALA A 411 23.62 -11.95 13.39
CA ALA A 411 23.98 -12.34 12.02
C ALA A 411 24.89 -11.30 11.37
N SER A 412 25.72 -11.74 10.42
CA SER A 412 26.62 -10.85 9.65
C SER A 412 25.86 -10.02 8.61
N SER A 413 24.74 -10.53 8.11
CA SER A 413 23.83 -9.84 7.21
C SER A 413 22.40 -10.32 7.43
N LEU A 414 21.43 -9.54 6.96
CA LEU A 414 20.01 -9.79 7.07
C LEU A 414 19.31 -9.25 5.83
N LEU A 415 18.50 -10.09 5.19
CA LEU A 415 17.47 -9.65 4.27
C LEU A 415 16.19 -10.38 4.68
N ALA A 416 15.21 -9.64 5.20
CA ALA A 416 14.01 -10.22 5.78
C ALA A 416 12.78 -9.41 5.38
N SER A 417 11.65 -10.09 5.22
CA SER A 417 10.36 -9.44 4.99
C SER A 417 9.24 -10.15 5.73
N ASN A 418 8.19 -9.42 6.08
CA ASN A 418 6.94 -10.00 6.60
C ASN A 418 5.97 -10.40 5.46
N ILE A 419 6.39 -10.22 4.21
CA ILE A 419 5.64 -10.59 3.03
C ILE A 419 5.77 -12.10 2.84
N PRO A 420 4.66 -12.85 2.65
CA PRO A 420 4.73 -14.27 2.37
C PRO A 420 5.68 -14.54 1.19
N GLY A 421 6.63 -15.45 1.39
CA GLY A 421 7.48 -15.92 0.31
C GLY A 421 6.67 -16.62 -0.78
N ILE A 422 7.28 -16.71 -1.96
CA ILE A 422 6.74 -17.51 -3.08
C ILE A 422 6.66 -18.98 -2.63
N ASP A 423 5.49 -19.60 -2.73
CA ASP A 423 5.35 -21.05 -2.53
C ASP A 423 5.47 -21.75 -3.89
N SER A 424 6.67 -22.14 -4.28
CA SER A 424 6.88 -22.85 -5.55
C SER A 424 6.49 -24.34 -5.49
N SER A 425 5.83 -24.82 -4.43
CA SER A 425 5.49 -26.23 -4.28
C SER A 425 4.41 -26.68 -5.25
N ASP A 426 4.58 -27.87 -5.84
CA ASP A 426 3.72 -28.42 -6.89
C ASP A 426 2.52 -29.22 -6.36
N ARG A 427 2.11 -28.95 -5.11
CA ARG A 427 1.06 -29.71 -4.42
C ARG A 427 -0.28 -29.60 -5.14
N PRO A 428 -1.09 -30.68 -5.21
CA PRO A 428 -2.46 -30.59 -5.68
C PRO A 428 -3.27 -29.54 -4.92
N ARG A 429 -4.04 -28.72 -5.65
CA ARG A 429 -4.94 -27.74 -5.06
C ARG A 429 -6.33 -28.36 -4.86
N ASN A 430 -6.76 -28.40 -3.60
CA ASN A 430 -8.13 -28.76 -3.22
C ASN A 430 -9.09 -27.57 -3.41
N PRO A 431 -10.41 -27.80 -3.54
CA PRO A 431 -11.37 -26.72 -3.69
C PRO A 431 -11.38 -25.85 -2.43
N ALA A 432 -11.23 -24.54 -2.60
CA ALA A 432 -11.26 -23.55 -1.52
C ALA A 432 -12.65 -22.96 -1.30
N LEU A 433 -13.54 -23.03 -2.31
CA LEU A 433 -14.82 -22.30 -2.32
C LEU A 433 -16.06 -23.17 -2.38
N ALA A 434 -15.90 -24.50 -2.50
CA ALA A 434 -17.01 -25.43 -2.44
C ALA A 434 -17.82 -25.21 -1.14
N GLY A 435 -19.14 -25.07 -1.28
CA GLY A 435 -20.06 -24.72 -0.20
C GLY A 435 -20.31 -23.22 0.00
N THR A 436 -19.53 -22.34 -0.64
CA THR A 436 -19.70 -20.87 -0.55
C THR A 436 -20.06 -20.24 -1.90
N PHE A 437 -19.24 -20.43 -2.94
CA PHE A 437 -19.50 -19.88 -4.29
C PHE A 437 -20.36 -20.81 -5.15
N TYR A 438 -20.31 -22.11 -4.86
CA TYR A 438 -21.09 -23.15 -5.52
C TYR A 438 -21.29 -24.33 -4.56
N PRO A 439 -22.32 -25.19 -4.76
CA PRO A 439 -22.56 -26.32 -3.87
C PRO A 439 -21.37 -27.28 -3.76
N SER A 440 -21.06 -27.76 -2.55
CA SER A 440 -20.02 -28.78 -2.33
C SER A 440 -20.47 -30.19 -2.70
N ASP A 441 -21.76 -30.46 -2.62
CA ASP A 441 -22.34 -31.77 -2.90
C ASP A 441 -22.70 -31.91 -4.38
N HIS A 442 -22.46 -33.10 -4.94
CA HIS A 442 -22.61 -33.36 -6.38
C HIS A 442 -24.05 -33.22 -6.89
N GLU A 443 -25.06 -33.65 -6.13
CA GLU A 443 -26.47 -33.57 -6.54
C GLU A 443 -26.96 -32.12 -6.73
N PRO A 444 -26.88 -31.21 -5.74
CA PRO A 444 -27.31 -29.82 -5.93
C PRO A 444 -26.44 -29.08 -6.95
N LEU A 445 -25.14 -29.42 -7.05
CA LEU A 445 -24.26 -28.85 -8.08
C LEU A 445 -24.71 -29.25 -9.49
N GLY A 446 -24.97 -30.55 -9.72
CA GLY A 446 -25.43 -31.07 -10.99
C GLY A 446 -26.81 -30.50 -11.40
N GLN A 447 -27.73 -30.36 -10.45
CA GLN A 447 -29.03 -29.71 -10.71
C GLN A 447 -28.88 -28.25 -11.12
N MET A 448 -28.02 -27.49 -10.43
CA MET A 448 -27.72 -26.10 -10.77
C MET A 448 -27.14 -25.99 -12.18
N LEU A 449 -26.09 -26.75 -12.48
CA LEU A 449 -25.39 -26.72 -13.77
C LEU A 449 -26.31 -27.14 -14.93
N LYS A 450 -27.13 -28.18 -14.73
CA LYS A 450 -28.15 -28.59 -15.70
C LYS A 450 -29.15 -27.47 -16.00
N GLY A 451 -29.61 -26.76 -14.98
CA GLY A 451 -30.53 -25.63 -15.14
C GLY A 451 -29.93 -24.47 -15.94
N LEU A 452 -28.66 -24.14 -15.67
CA LEU A 452 -27.91 -23.10 -16.40
C LEU A 452 -27.70 -23.48 -17.87
N ASP A 453 -27.30 -24.73 -18.11
CA ASP A 453 -27.06 -25.28 -19.46
C ASP A 453 -28.33 -25.27 -20.32
N GLN A 454 -29.46 -25.70 -19.75
CA GLN A 454 -30.76 -25.73 -20.42
C GLN A 454 -31.30 -24.32 -20.78
N LYS A 455 -30.98 -23.31 -19.96
CA LYS A 455 -31.37 -21.92 -20.20
C LYS A 455 -30.46 -21.21 -21.20
N SER A 456 -29.23 -21.69 -21.36
CA SER A 456 -28.25 -21.05 -22.24
C SER A 456 -28.64 -21.17 -23.71
N SER A 457 -28.68 -20.04 -24.39
CA SER A 457 -28.92 -19.93 -25.84
C SER A 457 -27.63 -19.73 -26.65
N ALA A 458 -26.47 -19.78 -25.98
CA ALA A 458 -25.17 -19.55 -26.61
C ALA A 458 -24.87 -20.61 -27.68
N GLN A 459 -24.51 -20.14 -28.88
CA GLN A 459 -24.12 -21.01 -29.99
C GLN A 459 -22.62 -21.29 -29.96
N ASN A 460 -22.24 -22.56 -30.02
CA ASN A 460 -20.85 -22.98 -30.16
C ASN A 460 -20.33 -22.57 -31.54
N ILE A 461 -19.27 -21.76 -31.57
CA ILE A 461 -18.63 -21.31 -32.81
C ILE A 461 -17.17 -21.78 -32.84
N GLN A 462 -16.74 -22.22 -34.03
CA GLN A 462 -15.35 -22.58 -34.32
C GLN A 462 -14.47 -21.34 -34.48
N GLY A 463 -13.17 -21.46 -34.20
CA GLY A 463 -12.21 -20.35 -34.38
C GLY A 463 -12.19 -19.33 -33.24
N VAL A 464 -12.86 -19.61 -32.11
CA VAL A 464 -12.76 -18.78 -30.90
C VAL A 464 -11.40 -19.03 -30.22
N LYS A 465 -10.62 -17.96 -30.01
CA LYS A 465 -9.29 -18.01 -29.38
C LYS A 465 -9.28 -17.54 -27.93
N ALA A 466 -10.26 -16.72 -27.56
CA ALA A 466 -10.45 -16.31 -26.17
C ALA A 466 -11.92 -16.15 -25.81
N ILE A 467 -12.22 -16.28 -24.53
CA ILE A 467 -13.53 -15.96 -23.94
C ILE A 467 -13.33 -15.09 -22.68
N MET A 468 -14.34 -14.32 -22.32
CA MET A 468 -14.46 -13.66 -21.02
C MET A 468 -15.66 -14.24 -20.27
N THR A 469 -15.44 -14.62 -19.01
CA THR A 469 -16.42 -15.30 -18.16
C THR A 469 -16.39 -14.72 -16.73
N PRO A 470 -17.56 -14.47 -16.10
CA PRO A 470 -17.63 -13.91 -14.74
C PRO A 470 -17.36 -14.97 -13.66
N HIS A 471 -16.95 -14.53 -12.47
CA HIS A 471 -16.50 -15.40 -11.37
C HIS A 471 -17.13 -15.12 -9.99
N ALA A 472 -18.19 -14.31 -9.91
CA ALA A 472 -19.06 -14.35 -8.73
C ALA A 472 -19.63 -15.77 -8.49
N GLY A 473 -20.22 -16.00 -7.32
CA GLY A 473 -20.85 -17.30 -7.01
C GLY A 473 -21.87 -17.72 -8.08
N LEU A 474 -21.91 -19.01 -8.43
CA LEU A 474 -22.66 -19.53 -9.59
C LEU A 474 -24.17 -19.25 -9.53
N ARG A 475 -24.71 -18.98 -8.34
CA ARG A 475 -26.08 -18.51 -8.17
C ARG A 475 -26.35 -17.17 -8.86
N TYR A 476 -25.36 -16.28 -8.90
CA TYR A 476 -25.49 -14.92 -9.43
C TYR A 476 -25.03 -14.84 -10.88
N SER A 477 -23.81 -15.28 -11.19
CA SER A 477 -23.17 -15.10 -12.50
C SER A 477 -23.12 -16.37 -13.35
N GLY A 478 -23.61 -17.50 -12.82
CA GLY A 478 -23.44 -18.81 -13.46
C GLY A 478 -24.09 -18.91 -14.84
N GLN A 479 -25.14 -18.12 -15.13
CA GLN A 479 -25.78 -18.12 -16.45
C GLN A 479 -24.84 -17.53 -17.51
N GLN A 480 -24.27 -16.35 -17.25
CA GLN A 480 -23.32 -15.70 -18.13
C GLN A 480 -22.04 -16.54 -18.26
N ALA A 481 -21.55 -17.13 -17.18
CA ALA A 481 -20.41 -18.04 -17.23
C ALA A 481 -20.69 -19.27 -18.13
N MET A 482 -21.86 -19.90 -17.98
CA MET A 482 -22.29 -21.01 -18.84
C MET A 482 -22.35 -20.58 -20.32
N ASP A 483 -22.91 -19.40 -20.61
CA ASP A 483 -22.99 -18.86 -21.97
C ASP A 483 -21.59 -18.65 -22.58
N ALA A 484 -20.64 -18.11 -21.82
CA ALA A 484 -19.25 -17.91 -22.26
C ALA A 484 -18.60 -19.24 -22.67
N TRP A 485 -18.65 -20.24 -21.79
CA TRP A 485 -18.04 -21.56 -22.06
C TRP A 485 -18.73 -22.32 -23.19
N LYS A 486 -20.07 -22.27 -23.30
CA LYS A 486 -20.82 -22.91 -24.40
C LYS A 486 -20.59 -22.25 -25.77
N SER A 487 -20.15 -20.99 -25.78
CA SER A 487 -19.94 -20.24 -27.02
C SER A 487 -18.75 -20.71 -27.87
N CYS A 488 -17.92 -21.63 -27.35
CA CYS A 488 -16.71 -22.11 -27.98
C CYS A 488 -16.49 -23.62 -27.78
N SER A 489 -15.57 -24.19 -28.55
CA SER A 489 -15.09 -25.56 -28.33
C SER A 489 -13.94 -25.55 -27.33
N ILE A 490 -14.06 -26.29 -26.23
CA ILE A 490 -12.99 -26.45 -25.23
C ILE A 490 -11.88 -27.33 -25.83
N PRO A 491 -10.65 -26.82 -26.01
CA PRO A 491 -9.53 -27.59 -26.59
C PRO A 491 -8.80 -28.44 -25.53
N GLU A 492 -7.65 -29.00 -25.87
CA GLU A 492 -6.84 -29.83 -24.96
C GLU A 492 -6.18 -29.02 -23.84
N THR A 493 -5.86 -27.74 -24.08
CA THR A 493 -5.24 -26.86 -23.09
C THR A 493 -6.03 -25.56 -22.94
N VAL A 494 -6.35 -25.20 -21.70
CA VAL A 494 -7.01 -23.94 -21.37
C VAL A 494 -6.10 -23.14 -20.45
N ILE A 495 -5.81 -21.90 -20.83
CA ILE A 495 -5.11 -20.94 -19.97
C ILE A 495 -6.17 -20.04 -19.35
N LEU A 496 -6.43 -20.22 -18.06
CA LEU A 496 -7.35 -19.37 -17.29
C LEU A 496 -6.56 -18.25 -16.62
N ILE A 497 -6.91 -17.01 -16.96
CA ILE A 497 -6.25 -15.80 -16.46
C ILE A 497 -7.31 -14.99 -15.71
N GLY A 498 -7.12 -14.80 -14.41
CA GLY A 498 -8.05 -14.07 -13.57
C GLY A 498 -7.36 -13.02 -12.71
N PRO A 499 -8.12 -12.07 -12.14
CA PRO A 499 -7.59 -11.15 -11.17
C PRO A 499 -7.18 -11.84 -9.88
N LYS A 500 -6.23 -11.23 -9.18
CA LYS A 500 -5.80 -11.62 -7.84
C LYS A 500 -6.50 -10.73 -6.81
N HIS A 501 -7.38 -11.33 -6.02
CA HIS A 501 -8.12 -10.67 -4.94
C HIS A 501 -7.48 -10.90 -3.57
N THR A 502 -6.65 -11.93 -3.44
CA THR A 502 -5.94 -12.23 -2.18
C THR A 502 -4.63 -11.45 -2.09
N GLN A 503 -4.16 -11.19 -0.88
CA GLN A 503 -2.84 -10.60 -0.62
C GLN A 503 -1.72 -11.65 -0.56
N LEU A 504 -2.04 -12.93 -0.78
CA LEU A 504 -1.07 -14.02 -0.64
C LEU A 504 -0.24 -14.15 -1.92
N GLY A 505 1.05 -14.47 -1.76
CA GLY A 505 1.94 -14.78 -2.87
C GLY A 505 2.25 -13.62 -3.84
N ALA A 506 2.90 -13.93 -4.95
CA ALA A 506 3.31 -13.01 -6.02
C ALA A 506 2.12 -12.26 -6.64
N ASP A 507 2.33 -11.02 -7.06
CA ASP A 507 1.27 -10.20 -7.68
C ASP A 507 0.78 -10.81 -8.99
N TRP A 508 1.69 -11.33 -9.81
CA TRP A 508 1.34 -12.12 -10.98
C TRP A 508 1.90 -13.52 -10.78
N ALA A 509 0.99 -14.47 -10.55
CA ALA A 509 1.32 -15.82 -10.18
C ALA A 509 0.83 -16.82 -11.23
N VAL A 510 1.66 -17.81 -11.52
CA VAL A 510 1.33 -18.98 -12.32
C VAL A 510 1.31 -20.19 -11.39
N SER A 511 0.25 -20.99 -11.45
CA SER A 511 0.09 -22.12 -10.53
C SER A 511 1.15 -23.21 -10.76
N PRO A 512 1.98 -23.54 -9.76
CA PRO A 512 2.90 -24.68 -9.83
C PRO A 512 2.23 -26.03 -9.52
N ALA A 513 1.00 -26.02 -8.99
CA ALA A 513 0.26 -27.22 -8.61
C ALA A 513 0.23 -28.28 -9.72
N THR A 514 0.32 -29.56 -9.38
CA THR A 514 0.18 -30.67 -10.34
C THR A 514 -1.26 -30.88 -10.83
N SER A 515 -2.25 -30.49 -10.03
CA SER A 515 -3.66 -30.59 -10.39
C SER A 515 -4.55 -29.74 -9.51
N TRP A 516 -5.73 -29.41 -10.01
CA TRP A 516 -6.80 -28.77 -9.26
C TRP A 516 -8.02 -29.69 -9.17
N THR A 517 -8.60 -29.81 -7.99
CA THR A 517 -9.75 -30.68 -7.72
C THR A 517 -10.98 -29.84 -7.42
N VAL A 518 -12.14 -30.23 -7.96
CA VAL A 518 -13.45 -29.64 -7.65
C VAL A 518 -14.51 -30.73 -7.53
N PRO A 519 -15.62 -30.51 -6.80
CA PRO A 519 -16.77 -31.40 -6.86
C PRO A 519 -17.28 -31.55 -8.31
N SER A 520 -17.74 -32.75 -8.68
CA SER A 520 -18.30 -32.99 -10.01
C SER A 520 -19.82 -32.82 -10.00
N GLY A 521 -20.37 -32.32 -11.11
CA GLY A 521 -21.82 -32.32 -11.36
C GLY A 521 -22.37 -33.66 -11.87
N HIS A 522 -21.49 -34.63 -12.19
CA HIS A 522 -21.88 -35.90 -12.84
C HIS A 522 -21.96 -37.10 -11.89
N GLY A 523 -21.44 -36.99 -10.66
CA GLY A 523 -21.38 -38.09 -9.72
C GLY A 523 -20.64 -37.74 -8.42
N PRO A 524 -20.58 -38.68 -7.46
CA PRO A 524 -20.03 -38.43 -6.13
C PRO A 524 -18.51 -38.26 -6.10
N GLU A 525 -17.80 -38.76 -7.12
CA GLU A 525 -16.35 -38.61 -7.23
C GLU A 525 -16.00 -37.19 -7.70
N PRO A 526 -15.06 -36.50 -7.02
CA PRO A 526 -14.62 -35.18 -7.44
C PRO A 526 -13.87 -35.26 -8.77
N THR A 527 -13.93 -34.18 -9.54
CA THR A 527 -13.17 -34.05 -10.79
C THR A 527 -11.80 -33.46 -10.52
N ARG A 528 -10.78 -34.04 -11.16
CA ARG A 528 -9.40 -33.55 -11.14
C ARG A 528 -9.02 -33.00 -12.52
N PHE A 529 -8.58 -31.76 -12.55
CA PHE A 529 -7.95 -31.13 -13.72
C PHE A 529 -6.43 -31.21 -13.59
N GLU A 530 -5.77 -31.71 -14.62
CA GLU A 530 -4.30 -31.70 -14.68
C GLU A 530 -3.81 -30.28 -15.00
N ILE A 531 -2.75 -29.83 -14.34
CA ILE A 531 -2.04 -28.61 -14.73
C ILE A 531 -0.97 -28.96 -15.75
N ASP A 532 -0.84 -28.16 -16.80
CA ASP A 532 0.30 -28.23 -17.72
C ASP A 532 1.53 -27.59 -17.07
N THR A 533 2.18 -28.33 -16.18
CA THR A 533 3.32 -27.82 -15.38
C THR A 533 4.48 -27.36 -16.25
N LYS A 534 4.67 -27.96 -17.43
CA LYS A 534 5.72 -27.54 -18.38
C LYS A 534 5.41 -26.16 -18.96
N LEU A 535 4.17 -25.95 -19.41
CA LEU A 535 3.76 -24.65 -19.93
C LEU A 535 3.72 -23.59 -18.83
N SER A 536 3.26 -23.94 -17.62
CA SER A 536 3.32 -23.05 -16.46
C SER A 536 4.75 -22.58 -16.15
N GLN A 537 5.71 -23.51 -16.10
CA GLN A 537 7.13 -23.20 -15.90
C GLN A 537 7.69 -22.32 -17.02
N GLN A 538 7.38 -22.64 -18.26
CA GLN A 538 7.85 -21.87 -19.42
C GLN A 538 7.32 -20.42 -19.38
N ILE A 539 6.04 -20.23 -19.03
CA ILE A 539 5.44 -18.89 -18.89
C ILE A 539 6.14 -18.12 -17.77
N ALA A 540 6.26 -18.70 -16.57
CA ALA A 540 6.91 -18.02 -15.44
C ALA A 540 8.39 -17.67 -15.71
N GLN A 541 9.10 -18.46 -16.52
CA GLN A 541 10.49 -18.18 -16.89
C GLN A 541 10.63 -17.12 -17.99
N SER A 542 9.64 -17.02 -18.89
CA SER A 542 9.74 -16.19 -20.10
C SER A 542 9.01 -14.86 -19.98
N VAL A 543 7.98 -14.78 -19.13
CA VAL A 543 7.12 -13.61 -18.98
C VAL A 543 7.50 -12.87 -17.70
N GLN A 544 8.02 -11.65 -17.88
CA GLN A 544 8.46 -10.77 -16.82
C GLN A 544 7.33 -10.52 -15.82
N GLY A 545 7.65 -10.68 -14.54
CA GLY A 545 6.73 -10.47 -13.43
C GLY A 545 5.86 -11.68 -13.08
N MET A 546 5.76 -12.70 -13.93
CA MET A 546 5.03 -13.93 -13.63
C MET A 546 5.91 -14.90 -12.84
N GLU A 547 5.48 -15.28 -11.64
CA GLU A 547 6.22 -16.19 -10.74
C GLU A 547 5.43 -17.48 -10.48
N LEU A 548 6.11 -18.62 -10.31
CA LEU A 548 5.44 -19.85 -9.88
C LEU A 548 5.09 -19.77 -8.40
N ASP A 549 3.80 -19.65 -8.08
CA ASP A 549 3.38 -19.47 -6.68
C ASP A 549 2.02 -20.10 -6.32
N ALA A 550 2.05 -21.18 -5.54
CA ALA A 550 0.87 -21.86 -5.00
C ALA A 550 0.12 -21.02 -3.95
N ALA A 551 0.81 -20.16 -3.20
CA ALA A 551 0.19 -19.36 -2.14
C ALA A 551 -0.81 -18.34 -2.71
N ALA A 552 -0.45 -17.73 -3.84
CA ALA A 552 -1.33 -16.80 -4.57
C ALA A 552 -2.62 -17.47 -5.05
N HIS A 553 -2.59 -18.78 -5.29
CA HIS A 553 -3.76 -19.53 -5.70
C HIS A 553 -4.55 -20.10 -4.52
N PHE A 554 -3.93 -20.38 -3.37
CA PHE A 554 -4.52 -21.17 -2.27
C PHE A 554 -5.99 -20.84 -1.91
N LYS A 555 -6.36 -19.55 -1.87
CA LYS A 555 -7.74 -19.08 -1.61
C LYS A 555 -8.33 -18.22 -2.74
N GLU A 556 -7.63 -18.10 -3.86
CA GLU A 556 -8.06 -17.24 -4.97
C GLU A 556 -9.23 -17.87 -5.72
N HIS A 557 -10.26 -17.08 -5.99
CA HIS A 557 -11.51 -17.60 -6.51
C HIS A 557 -11.71 -17.42 -8.01
N GLY A 558 -11.09 -16.42 -8.62
CA GLY A 558 -11.38 -16.04 -10.01
C GLY A 558 -11.31 -17.20 -11.00
N ILE A 559 -10.40 -18.15 -10.79
CA ILE A 559 -10.22 -19.33 -11.67
C ILE A 559 -11.08 -20.52 -11.21
N GLU A 560 -11.12 -20.81 -9.91
CA GLU A 560 -11.75 -22.03 -9.37
C GLU A 560 -13.25 -22.12 -9.72
N VAL A 561 -13.95 -20.97 -9.66
CA VAL A 561 -15.40 -20.89 -9.93
C VAL A 561 -15.78 -21.33 -11.35
N GLN A 562 -14.85 -21.29 -12.29
CA GLN A 562 -15.08 -21.73 -13.67
C GLN A 562 -15.11 -23.25 -13.82
N LEU A 563 -14.37 -23.96 -12.97
CA LEU A 563 -14.05 -25.38 -13.16
C LEU A 563 -15.29 -26.30 -13.08
N PRO A 564 -16.30 -26.07 -12.22
CA PRO A 564 -17.52 -26.87 -12.25
C PRO A 564 -18.29 -26.78 -13.59
N ILE A 565 -18.28 -25.62 -14.26
CA ILE A 565 -18.92 -25.46 -15.58
C ILE A 565 -18.11 -26.19 -16.65
N VAL A 566 -16.79 -26.07 -16.63
CA VAL A 566 -15.91 -26.81 -17.54
C VAL A 566 -16.09 -28.32 -17.36
N ASP A 567 -16.18 -28.80 -16.12
CA ASP A 567 -16.47 -30.19 -15.80
C ASP A 567 -17.82 -30.65 -16.39
N TRP A 568 -18.87 -29.85 -16.17
CA TRP A 568 -20.20 -30.10 -16.70
C TRP A 568 -20.19 -30.32 -18.22
N LEU A 569 -19.59 -29.37 -18.94
CA LEU A 569 -19.58 -29.35 -20.41
C LEU A 569 -18.68 -30.43 -21.03
N CYS A 570 -17.66 -30.90 -20.31
CA CYS A 570 -16.87 -32.05 -20.77
C CYS A 570 -17.62 -33.39 -20.59
N GLY A 571 -18.59 -33.50 -19.67
CA GLY A 571 -19.36 -34.74 -19.45
C GLY A 571 -18.52 -35.89 -18.87
N SER A 572 -19.11 -37.05 -18.59
CA SER A 572 -18.38 -38.17 -17.94
C SER A 572 -17.38 -38.91 -18.83
N GLN A 573 -17.45 -38.75 -20.16
CA GLN A 573 -16.68 -39.56 -21.12
C GLN A 573 -15.55 -38.82 -21.84
N ARG A 574 -15.47 -37.49 -21.74
CA ARG A 574 -14.43 -36.70 -22.41
C ARG A 574 -13.25 -36.44 -21.48
N ALA A 575 -12.03 -36.56 -22.01
CA ALA A 575 -10.84 -36.06 -21.33
C ALA A 575 -11.00 -34.56 -21.01
N ARG A 576 -10.70 -34.18 -19.78
CA ARG A 576 -10.69 -32.77 -19.35
C ARG A 576 -9.49 -32.04 -19.97
N PRO A 577 -9.58 -30.73 -20.22
CA PRO A 577 -8.42 -29.95 -20.64
C PRO A 577 -7.36 -29.93 -19.55
N LYS A 578 -6.10 -29.86 -19.97
CA LYS A 578 -5.02 -29.40 -19.09
C LYS A 578 -5.17 -27.91 -18.85
N LEU A 579 -4.88 -27.46 -17.65
CA LEU A 579 -5.02 -26.06 -17.27
C LEU A 579 -3.66 -25.41 -17.10
N VAL A 580 -3.59 -24.12 -17.44
CA VAL A 580 -2.60 -23.20 -16.88
C VAL A 580 -3.39 -22.11 -16.17
N CYS A 581 -3.10 -21.91 -14.89
CA CYS A 581 -3.85 -20.96 -14.06
C CYS A 581 -2.96 -19.78 -13.72
N ILE A 582 -3.37 -18.56 -14.11
CA ILE A 582 -2.62 -17.32 -13.90
C ILE A 582 -3.49 -16.34 -13.12
N ALA A 583 -3.02 -15.88 -11.96
CA ALA A 583 -3.66 -14.84 -11.16
C ALA A 583 -2.85 -13.55 -11.28
N MET A 584 -3.51 -12.42 -11.60
CA MET A 584 -2.84 -11.14 -11.84
C MET A 584 -3.41 -10.03 -10.98
N GLY A 585 -2.53 -9.32 -10.27
CA GLY A 585 -2.81 -8.03 -9.66
C GLY A 585 -2.75 -6.87 -10.66
N ASP A 586 -2.71 -5.65 -10.14
CA ASP A 586 -2.66 -4.42 -10.94
C ASP A 586 -1.38 -4.28 -11.78
N ALA A 587 -1.46 -3.46 -12.82
CA ALA A 587 -0.42 -3.31 -13.83
C ALA A 587 -0.45 -1.95 -14.52
N THR A 588 0.72 -1.47 -14.97
CA THR A 588 0.83 -0.37 -15.94
C THR A 588 0.60 -0.89 -17.37
N TRP A 589 0.42 0.02 -18.34
CA TRP A 589 0.34 -0.39 -19.74
C TRP A 589 1.67 -0.96 -20.23
N GLU A 590 2.80 -0.39 -19.80
CA GLU A 590 4.14 -0.87 -20.12
C GLU A 590 4.35 -2.31 -19.63
N ASP A 591 3.92 -2.62 -18.40
CA ASP A 591 3.96 -3.99 -17.86
C ASP A 591 3.16 -4.95 -18.73
N ILE A 592 1.91 -4.60 -19.07
CA ILE A 592 1.01 -5.43 -19.89
C ILE A 592 1.59 -5.63 -21.29
N HIS A 593 2.09 -4.56 -21.90
CA HIS A 593 2.64 -4.59 -23.24
C HIS A 593 3.88 -5.49 -23.32
N SER A 594 4.81 -5.36 -22.37
CA SER A 594 6.01 -6.21 -22.28
C SER A 594 5.63 -7.68 -22.08
N ALA A 595 4.73 -7.96 -21.13
CA ALA A 595 4.30 -9.31 -20.81
C ALA A 595 3.53 -9.97 -21.95
N ALA A 596 2.68 -9.22 -22.66
CA ALA A 596 1.95 -9.71 -23.81
C ALA A 596 2.88 -10.12 -24.97
N ASN A 597 3.96 -9.36 -25.20
CA ASN A 597 4.96 -9.73 -26.20
C ASN A 597 5.64 -11.05 -25.85
N GLN A 598 6.04 -11.22 -24.59
CA GLN A 598 6.70 -12.43 -24.11
C GLN A 598 5.76 -13.64 -24.09
N LEU A 599 4.51 -13.44 -23.65
CA LEU A 599 3.49 -14.49 -23.66
C LEU A 599 3.16 -14.92 -25.09
N ALA A 600 3.08 -13.98 -26.04
CA ALA A 600 2.88 -14.29 -27.45
C ALA A 600 3.98 -15.20 -28.00
N GLU A 601 5.25 -14.97 -27.66
CA GLU A 601 6.35 -15.85 -28.09
C GLU A 601 6.23 -17.27 -27.52
N VAL A 602 5.82 -17.40 -26.25
CA VAL A 602 5.56 -18.72 -25.63
C VAL A 602 4.40 -19.45 -26.33
N LEU A 603 3.34 -18.72 -26.68
CA LEU A 603 2.11 -19.31 -27.22
C LEU A 603 2.13 -19.52 -28.73
N ARG A 604 2.99 -18.82 -29.49
CA ARG A 604 3.10 -18.91 -30.95
C ARG A 604 3.09 -20.35 -31.50
N PRO A 605 3.83 -21.33 -30.95
CA PRO A 605 3.83 -22.70 -31.47
C PRO A 605 2.55 -23.51 -31.13
N ILE A 606 1.72 -23.07 -30.18
CA ILE A 606 0.60 -23.85 -29.63
C ILE A 606 -0.76 -23.14 -29.67
N ILE A 607 -0.83 -21.90 -30.17
CA ILE A 607 -2.05 -21.08 -30.15
C ILE A 607 -3.27 -21.72 -30.82
N ASP A 608 -3.07 -22.68 -31.73
CA ASP A 608 -4.17 -23.44 -32.34
C ASP A 608 -4.78 -24.52 -31.45
N LYS A 609 -4.12 -24.86 -30.34
CA LYS A 609 -4.55 -25.88 -29.37
C LYS A 609 -4.94 -25.28 -28.02
N VAL A 610 -4.90 -23.96 -27.89
CA VAL A 610 -5.10 -23.24 -26.63
C VAL A 610 -6.34 -22.37 -26.72
N LEU A 611 -7.12 -22.35 -25.63
CA LEU A 611 -8.14 -21.33 -25.38
C LEU A 611 -7.68 -20.44 -24.22
N LEU A 612 -7.71 -19.12 -24.43
CA LEU A 612 -7.45 -18.12 -23.39
C LEU A 612 -8.78 -17.75 -22.71
N ALA A 613 -8.98 -18.11 -21.45
CA ALA A 613 -10.17 -17.77 -20.69
C ALA A 613 -9.88 -16.64 -19.71
N ILE A 614 -10.45 -15.47 -19.97
CA ILE A 614 -10.36 -14.29 -19.12
C ILE A 614 -11.46 -14.39 -18.07
N SER A 615 -11.08 -14.40 -16.79
CA SER A 615 -12.02 -14.37 -15.68
C SER A 615 -12.26 -12.94 -15.21
N SER A 616 -13.48 -12.42 -15.34
CA SER A 616 -13.82 -11.05 -14.96
C SER A 616 -15.29 -10.86 -14.65
N ASP A 617 -15.60 -10.31 -13.48
CA ASP A 617 -16.82 -9.54 -13.26
C ASP A 617 -16.64 -8.10 -13.79
N MET A 618 -17.74 -7.36 -13.91
CA MET A 618 -17.74 -5.97 -14.39
C MET A 618 -17.71 -4.99 -13.21
N ASN A 619 -18.46 -3.87 -13.26
CA ASN A 619 -18.48 -2.91 -12.18
C ASN A 619 -19.19 -3.45 -10.92
N HIS A 620 -18.69 -3.02 -9.76
CA HIS A 620 -19.17 -3.37 -8.44
C HIS A 620 -19.83 -2.18 -7.73
N PHE A 621 -20.92 -2.51 -7.03
CA PHE A 621 -21.51 -1.74 -5.94
C PHE A 621 -22.10 -0.36 -6.28
N ALA A 622 -22.34 -0.08 -7.55
CA ALA A 622 -23.26 0.98 -7.96
C ALA A 622 -24.72 0.47 -7.89
N ASN A 623 -25.69 1.39 -7.95
CA ASN A 623 -27.08 0.99 -8.21
C ASN A 623 -27.23 0.44 -9.64
N ASP A 624 -28.27 -0.34 -9.92
CA ASP A 624 -28.41 -1.07 -11.18
C ASP A 624 -28.33 -0.18 -12.44
N GLN A 625 -28.97 0.99 -12.40
CA GLN A 625 -28.95 1.91 -13.54
C GLN A 625 -27.54 2.41 -13.84
N GLU A 626 -26.82 2.86 -12.81
CA GLU A 626 -25.46 3.37 -12.96
C GLU A 626 -24.47 2.24 -13.28
N ASN A 627 -24.64 1.06 -12.69
CA ASN A 627 -23.80 -0.09 -12.99
C ASN A 627 -23.91 -0.49 -14.46
N ARG A 628 -25.14 -0.56 -15.00
CA ARG A 628 -25.37 -0.85 -16.43
C ARG A 628 -24.75 0.20 -17.33
N ARG A 629 -24.78 1.49 -16.93
CA ARG A 629 -24.13 2.57 -17.68
C ARG A 629 -22.60 2.39 -17.71
N LEU A 630 -21.97 2.17 -16.55
CA LEU A 630 -20.53 1.96 -16.43
C LEU A 630 -20.09 0.69 -17.16
N ASP A 631 -20.81 -0.42 -16.99
CA ASP A 631 -20.53 -1.68 -17.68
C ASP A 631 -20.63 -1.54 -19.20
N ARG A 632 -21.61 -0.77 -19.70
CA ARG A 632 -21.73 -0.50 -21.14
C ARG A 632 -20.50 0.24 -21.67
N LEU A 633 -19.98 1.23 -20.95
CA LEU A 633 -18.74 1.93 -21.35
C LEU A 633 -17.56 0.97 -21.46
N ALA A 634 -17.36 0.11 -20.45
CA ALA A 634 -16.29 -0.88 -20.48
C ALA A 634 -16.48 -1.92 -21.60
N LEU A 635 -17.71 -2.40 -21.81
CA LEU A 635 -18.02 -3.35 -22.88
C LEU A 635 -17.84 -2.74 -24.27
N ASP A 636 -18.28 -1.49 -24.49
CA ASP A 636 -18.06 -0.76 -25.74
C ASP A 636 -16.55 -0.62 -26.02
N ALA A 637 -15.76 -0.25 -25.02
CA ALA A 637 -14.30 -0.18 -25.13
C ALA A 637 -13.70 -1.56 -25.45
N LEU A 638 -14.14 -2.62 -24.77
CA LEU A 638 -13.72 -4.01 -25.01
C LEU A 638 -14.01 -4.43 -26.47
N MET A 639 -15.17 -4.05 -27.02
CA MET A 639 -15.57 -4.40 -28.38
C MET A 639 -14.72 -3.74 -29.46
N THR A 640 -13.98 -2.67 -29.15
CA THR A 640 -13.06 -2.03 -30.10
C THR A 640 -11.86 -2.91 -30.45
N GLY A 641 -11.52 -3.88 -29.61
CA GLY A 641 -10.29 -4.67 -29.73
C GLY A 641 -9.02 -3.92 -29.32
N ASP A 642 -9.15 -2.72 -28.74
CA ASP A 642 -8.03 -1.92 -28.24
C ASP A 642 -7.84 -2.08 -26.72
N PRO A 643 -6.77 -2.77 -26.28
CA PRO A 643 -6.52 -3.02 -24.86
C PRO A 643 -6.15 -1.76 -24.07
N GLU A 644 -5.44 -0.80 -24.67
CA GLU A 644 -5.04 0.44 -23.99
C GLU A 644 -6.27 1.33 -23.77
N HIS A 645 -7.14 1.42 -24.78
CA HIS A 645 -8.41 2.12 -24.67
C HIS A 645 -9.32 1.54 -23.56
N LEU A 646 -9.39 0.21 -23.42
CA LEU A 646 -10.15 -0.44 -22.34
C LEU A 646 -9.63 -0.02 -20.95
N LEU A 647 -8.30 -0.03 -20.76
CA LEU A 647 -7.68 0.38 -19.50
C LEU A 647 -8.00 1.84 -19.18
N ASP A 648 -7.88 2.73 -20.17
CA ASP A 648 -8.13 4.15 -20.02
C ASP A 648 -9.59 4.46 -19.69
N VAL A 649 -10.54 3.79 -20.35
CA VAL A 649 -11.98 3.94 -20.07
C VAL A 649 -12.30 3.50 -18.66
N CYS A 650 -11.78 2.33 -18.23
CA CYS A 650 -12.00 1.84 -16.88
C CYS A 650 -11.41 2.78 -15.82
N ARG A 651 -10.17 3.26 -16.01
CA ARG A 651 -9.52 4.19 -15.07
C ARG A 651 -10.23 5.54 -15.01
N SER A 652 -10.49 6.17 -16.16
CA SER A 652 -11.06 7.52 -16.24
C SER A 652 -12.48 7.59 -15.69
N ASN A 653 -13.22 6.49 -15.72
CA ASN A 653 -14.58 6.39 -15.20
C ASN A 653 -14.65 5.66 -13.84
N SER A 654 -13.51 5.32 -13.23
CA SER A 654 -13.44 4.57 -11.96
C SER A 654 -14.28 3.28 -11.97
N ILE A 655 -14.24 2.55 -13.09
CA ILE A 655 -14.95 1.28 -13.28
C ILE A 655 -14.16 0.17 -12.58
N SER A 656 -14.81 -0.50 -11.65
CA SER A 656 -14.20 -1.54 -10.82
C SER A 656 -14.22 -2.94 -11.46
N MET A 657 -14.00 -3.01 -12.78
CA MET A 657 -13.90 -4.27 -13.52
C MET A 657 -12.67 -5.05 -13.05
N CYS A 658 -12.87 -6.16 -12.34
CA CYS A 658 -11.77 -6.85 -11.68
C CYS A 658 -10.77 -7.47 -12.66
N GLY A 659 -11.23 -8.04 -13.78
CA GLY A 659 -10.38 -8.68 -14.78
C GLY A 659 -9.91 -7.77 -15.93
N VAL A 660 -9.87 -6.44 -15.73
CA VAL A 660 -9.45 -5.50 -16.78
C VAL A 660 -8.00 -5.73 -17.24
N VAL A 661 -7.08 -6.00 -16.29
CA VAL A 661 -5.67 -6.31 -16.59
C VAL A 661 -5.53 -7.65 -17.33
N PRO A 662 -6.12 -8.78 -16.87
CA PRO A 662 -6.22 -10.01 -17.65
C PRO A 662 -6.78 -9.83 -19.07
N ALA A 663 -7.85 -9.04 -19.23
CA ALA A 663 -8.45 -8.79 -20.53
C ALA A 663 -7.48 -8.04 -21.47
N ALA A 664 -6.86 -6.97 -20.98
CA ALA A 664 -5.88 -6.20 -21.74
C ALA A 664 -4.66 -7.05 -22.15
N LEU A 665 -4.13 -7.88 -21.25
CA LEU A 665 -3.04 -8.82 -21.55
C LEU A 665 -3.41 -9.77 -22.69
N VAL A 666 -4.58 -10.40 -22.63
CA VAL A 666 -5.04 -11.35 -23.65
C VAL A 666 -5.26 -10.66 -24.99
N MET A 667 -5.96 -9.52 -25.00
CA MET A 667 -6.19 -8.73 -26.22
C MET A 667 -4.87 -8.33 -26.89
N GLN A 668 -3.91 -7.84 -26.12
CA GLN A 668 -2.60 -7.46 -26.63
C GLN A 668 -1.80 -8.68 -27.11
N THR A 669 -1.85 -9.81 -26.39
CA THR A 669 -1.19 -11.07 -26.79
C THR A 669 -1.71 -11.57 -28.14
N LEU A 670 -3.03 -11.56 -28.33
CA LEU A 670 -3.65 -11.96 -29.61
C LEU A 670 -3.22 -11.04 -30.75
N LYS A 671 -3.13 -9.72 -30.50
CA LYS A 671 -2.65 -8.73 -31.46
C LYS A 671 -1.19 -8.97 -31.87
N VAL A 672 -0.30 -9.27 -30.91
CA VAL A 672 1.13 -9.57 -31.15
C VAL A 672 1.32 -10.90 -31.91
N LEU A 673 0.44 -11.88 -31.66
CA LEU A 673 0.38 -13.11 -32.45
C LEU A 673 -0.07 -12.90 -33.90
N GLY A 674 -0.50 -11.68 -34.27
CA GLY A 674 -0.99 -11.35 -35.60
C GLY A 674 -2.43 -11.76 -35.84
N LEU A 675 -3.16 -12.16 -34.80
CA LEU A 675 -4.57 -12.51 -34.87
C LEU A 675 -5.42 -11.24 -34.88
N LYS A 676 -6.53 -11.27 -35.62
CA LYS A 676 -7.48 -10.14 -35.71
C LYS A 676 -8.89 -10.59 -35.33
N PRO A 677 -9.09 -11.07 -34.09
CA PRO A 677 -10.38 -11.55 -33.67
C PRO A 677 -11.43 -10.44 -33.62
N GLN A 678 -12.64 -10.74 -34.07
CA GLN A 678 -13.82 -9.95 -33.75
C GLN A 678 -14.26 -10.26 -32.33
N VAL A 679 -14.44 -9.22 -31.52
CA VAL A 679 -14.97 -9.34 -30.16
C VAL A 679 -16.50 -9.29 -30.22
N GLU A 680 -17.16 -10.26 -29.57
CA GLU A 680 -18.61 -10.34 -29.52
C GLU A 680 -19.08 -10.52 -28.07
N GLN A 681 -20.02 -9.68 -27.64
CA GLN A 681 -20.76 -9.88 -26.39
C GLN A 681 -21.82 -10.97 -26.60
N ILE A 682 -21.82 -11.98 -25.72
CA ILE A 682 -22.74 -13.13 -25.77
C ILE A 682 -23.96 -12.87 -24.89
N SER A 683 -23.72 -12.48 -23.63
CA SER A 683 -24.77 -12.17 -22.67
C SER A 683 -24.28 -11.18 -21.61
N TYR A 684 -25.22 -10.48 -20.97
CA TYR A 684 -24.94 -9.51 -19.92
C TYR A 684 -26.13 -9.43 -18.97
N ASP A 685 -25.85 -9.36 -17.66
CA ASP A 685 -26.84 -9.00 -16.66
C ASP A 685 -26.17 -8.49 -15.37
N THR A 686 -26.95 -8.20 -14.34
CA THR A 686 -26.47 -7.79 -13.03
C THR A 686 -27.02 -8.70 -11.93
N SER A 687 -26.43 -8.63 -10.74
CA SER A 687 -26.91 -9.38 -9.57
C SER A 687 -28.38 -9.08 -9.20
N ALA A 688 -28.93 -7.94 -9.61
CA ALA A 688 -30.34 -7.58 -9.40
C ALA A 688 -31.32 -8.58 -10.04
N ALA A 689 -30.92 -9.26 -11.12
CA ALA A 689 -31.75 -10.30 -11.75
C ALA A 689 -32.04 -11.48 -10.81
N VAL A 690 -31.16 -11.71 -9.83
CA VAL A 690 -31.28 -12.80 -8.85
C VAL A 690 -31.76 -12.29 -7.49
N THR A 691 -31.27 -11.14 -7.03
CA THR A 691 -31.61 -10.60 -5.70
C THR A 691 -32.91 -9.80 -5.67
N ALA A 692 -33.37 -9.31 -6.83
CA ALA A 692 -34.42 -8.29 -6.96
C ALA A 692 -34.12 -6.98 -6.19
N ASP A 693 -32.84 -6.73 -5.84
CA ASP A 693 -32.37 -5.52 -5.17
C ASP A 693 -31.50 -4.69 -6.13
N PRO A 694 -31.99 -3.55 -6.63
CA PRO A 694 -31.26 -2.69 -7.56
C PRO A 694 -30.37 -1.65 -6.85
N SER A 695 -30.34 -1.60 -5.51
CA SER A 695 -29.64 -0.53 -4.79
C SER A 695 -28.12 -0.63 -4.86
N ARG A 696 -27.61 -1.87 -4.96
CA ARG A 696 -26.18 -2.18 -4.98
C ARG A 696 -25.94 -3.50 -5.69
N VAL A 697 -25.40 -3.45 -6.90
CA VAL A 697 -25.27 -4.63 -7.78
C VAL A 697 -23.83 -4.90 -8.20
N VAL A 698 -23.61 -6.07 -8.80
CA VAL A 698 -22.40 -6.38 -9.57
C VAL A 698 -22.81 -6.77 -10.98
N GLY A 699 -22.07 -6.32 -11.99
CA GLY A 699 -22.31 -6.64 -13.39
C GLY A 699 -21.59 -7.91 -13.85
N TYR A 700 -22.21 -8.68 -14.73
CA TYR A 700 -21.69 -9.93 -15.27
C TYR A 700 -21.83 -9.94 -16.80
N ALA A 701 -20.75 -10.21 -17.51
CA ALA A 701 -20.74 -10.27 -18.97
C ALA A 701 -20.03 -11.52 -19.48
N ALA A 702 -20.56 -12.08 -20.56
CA ALA A 702 -19.91 -13.11 -21.36
C ALA A 702 -19.49 -12.51 -22.70
N ALA A 703 -18.24 -12.72 -23.10
CA ALA A 703 -17.74 -12.29 -24.40
C ALA A 703 -16.81 -13.33 -25.03
N ARG A 704 -16.59 -13.24 -26.34
CA ARG A 704 -15.66 -14.10 -27.09
C ARG A 704 -14.86 -13.33 -28.15
N TRP A 705 -13.69 -13.86 -28.48
CA TRP A 705 -12.79 -13.39 -29.54
C TRP A 705 -12.72 -14.43 -30.66
N LYS A 706 -13.41 -14.16 -31.77
CA LYS A 706 -13.55 -15.05 -32.93
C LYS A 706 -12.60 -14.61 -34.05
N CYS A 707 -11.66 -15.48 -34.44
CA CYS A 707 -10.72 -15.21 -35.53
C CYS A 707 -11.30 -15.55 -36.91
#